data_AF-A0A2T3ZV11-F1
#
_entry.id   AF-A0A2T3ZV11-F1
#
_cell.length_a   1.000
_cell.length_b   1.000
_cell.length_c   1.000
_cell.angle_alpha   90.00
_cell.angle_beta   90.00
_cell.angle_gamma   90.00
#
_symmetry.space_group_name_H-M   'P 1'
#
loop_
_entity.id
_entity.type
_entity.pdbx_description
1 polymer ?
#
loop_
_entity_poly.entity_id
_entity_poly.type
_entity_poly.pdbx_seq_one_letter_code
_entity_poly.pdbx_strand_id
1 'polypeptide(L)'
;MEDLLFEQFPPTPPGTEDQLKKAVILQHNWAYDDSADYVPSSIRNRIPHHLKTDGKLYLRRGTEGFMYRTSLNHKWGVVIFIIKSMVIHGVDFLPLSQKIATSQPLQSTAFPPPINYANHGNSMDAFIHAIWFTLRSRIPDLQALTPGFDFVGLFFGPDFLHNIQTILRGFVPDARRVFKDGNFSLDDILNIPKLTSTWAPTGSIIYIRLYHKEDRASYGSAIYVGQTIQLQKRHSQHNTETLTSRARHYQIARQFTLEERHMIPICIWEDDIPFHVLTMAEQTVVLLLNSYMTFTNDTLSPTNSFYPFFQRIQFMRRLVQDLQQRLPWAPNITLTGLNVETPLISTRTFRYISAIPGLQFVESAQTFTRYRTPIAFSRKDNCACVYRLSMRDGVNKIRVSISIPEADVNSMQIPNNGFLIFEIMDNGQPHPNPWIRCPAVGPFEDFIQASALGIRFEWYNENQNTWLSTTVHKFGSPGMVQIAAKENNIRLPMSIWLSAIYIIQALEGIVYSDYQPNQGFYKRLTFGSVHVKQLQTDHLKQTYQWIHRPEILRPFPKIATWQYNFSLMVKRFSSLSTFIPHEPVNHLADINRYNPAGDNKPLRVQFRTKCDFCILSSTPHHLPCIPDNSSPYGQVCMICSLFNRPCSFTRPAELIELWGQETPTLHPKTPLSLYPTGPHRFLAFYLVRSQGVREVQEPREKALGLFQDQQMAILDEDTDDD
;
A
#
# COMPACT_ATOMS: atom_id res chain seq x y z
N MET A 1 -17.99 -17.58 -3.44
CA MET A 1 -18.51 -17.40 -2.05
C MET A 1 -19.60 -16.34 -2.13
N GLU A 2 -20.70 -16.73 -2.77
CA GLU A 2 -21.89 -15.91 -3.02
C GLU A 2 -23.03 -16.77 -2.52
N ASP A 3 -23.54 -16.48 -1.32
CA ASP A 3 -24.78 -17.10 -0.86
C ASP A 3 -25.65 -15.98 -0.30
N LEU A 4 -26.67 -15.69 -1.08
CA LEU A 4 -27.57 -14.56 -1.02
C LEU A 4 -28.55 -14.69 0.14
N LEU A 5 -28.72 -13.61 0.92
CA LEU A 5 -30.00 -13.34 1.57
C LEU A 5 -30.79 -12.41 0.64
N PHE A 6 -31.53 -13.07 -0.25
CA PHE A 6 -32.30 -12.57 -1.40
C PHE A 6 -31.46 -12.20 -2.64
N GLU A 7 -31.51 -13.03 -3.68
CA GLU A 7 -31.03 -12.71 -5.05
C GLU A 7 -31.65 -11.46 -5.63
N GLN A 8 -32.87 -11.15 -5.20
CA GLN A 8 -33.61 -9.95 -5.54
C GLN A 8 -34.37 -9.50 -4.32
N PHE A 9 -34.33 -8.21 -4.00
CA PHE A 9 -35.14 -7.64 -2.93
C PHE A 9 -36.60 -8.06 -3.16
N PRO A 10 -37.30 -8.59 -2.14
CA PRO A 10 -38.71 -8.89 -2.30
C PRO A 10 -39.43 -7.60 -2.73
N PRO A 11 -40.31 -7.67 -3.75
CA PRO A 11 -41.00 -6.50 -4.27
C PRO A 11 -41.67 -5.75 -3.11
N THR A 12 -41.52 -4.43 -3.10
CA THR A 12 -42.09 -3.60 -2.04
C THR A 12 -43.60 -3.84 -2.03
N PRO A 13 -44.23 -4.20 -0.90
CA PRO A 13 -45.65 -4.53 -0.87
C PRO A 13 -46.46 -3.35 -1.45
N PRO A 14 -47.50 -3.60 -2.27
CA PRO A 14 -48.35 -2.53 -2.77
C PRO A 14 -49.13 -1.95 -1.58
N GLY A 15 -48.69 -0.79 -1.08
CA GLY A 15 -49.30 -0.17 0.09
C GLY A 15 -48.72 1.21 0.37
N THR A 16 -49.40 2.23 -0.15
CA THR A 16 -49.32 3.68 0.14
C THR A 16 -47.92 4.31 0.10
N GLU A 17 -47.79 5.40 -0.67
CA GLU A 17 -46.58 6.17 -1.00
C GLU A 17 -45.71 6.66 0.19
N ASP A 18 -46.04 6.31 1.43
CA ASP A 18 -45.37 6.73 2.68
C ASP A 18 -44.56 5.65 3.41
N GLN A 19 -44.37 4.44 2.85
CA GLN A 19 -43.34 3.51 3.35
C GLN A 19 -41.93 3.91 2.85
N LEU A 20 -41.49 5.11 3.21
CA LEU A 20 -40.10 5.56 3.08
C LEU A 20 -39.18 4.52 3.75
N LYS A 21 -38.28 3.91 2.96
CA LYS A 21 -37.20 3.04 3.43
C LYS A 21 -36.33 3.84 4.40
N LYS A 22 -36.65 3.77 5.70
CA LYS A 22 -35.94 4.52 6.73
C LYS A 22 -34.61 3.84 7.00
N ALA A 23 -33.52 4.57 6.79
CA ALA A 23 -32.18 4.15 7.20
C ALA A 23 -32.19 3.89 8.71
N VAL A 24 -31.65 2.75 9.12
CA VAL A 24 -31.51 2.38 10.54
C VAL A 24 -30.09 1.96 10.83
N ILE A 25 -29.62 2.33 12.02
CA ILE A 25 -28.34 1.92 12.57
C ILE A 25 -28.63 1.25 13.90
N LEU A 26 -28.14 0.02 14.07
CA LEU A 26 -28.26 -0.70 15.33
C LEU A 26 -27.56 0.09 16.45
N GLN A 27 -28.30 0.40 17.51
CA GLN A 27 -27.76 1.12 18.67
C GLN A 27 -27.09 0.19 19.68
N HIS A 28 -27.41 -1.10 19.62
CA HIS A 28 -26.92 -2.13 20.53
C HIS A 28 -26.57 -3.39 19.75
N ASN A 29 -25.74 -4.26 20.33
CA ASN A 29 -25.51 -5.59 19.79
C ASN A 29 -26.82 -6.39 19.88
N TRP A 30 -27.06 -7.24 18.88
CA TRP A 30 -28.29 -8.02 18.77
C TRP A 30 -27.95 -9.45 18.32
N ALA A 31 -28.66 -10.43 18.87
CA ALA A 31 -28.51 -11.83 18.50
C ALA A 31 -29.86 -12.36 18.02
N TYR A 32 -29.88 -12.97 16.84
CA TYR A 32 -31.07 -13.48 16.19
C TYR A 32 -30.98 -14.98 15.99
N ASP A 33 -31.93 -15.69 16.59
CA ASP A 33 -32.15 -17.11 16.39
C ASP A 33 -33.25 -17.28 15.34
N ASP A 34 -32.87 -17.65 14.11
CA ASP A 34 -33.83 -17.90 13.03
C ASP A 34 -34.49 -19.27 13.10
N SER A 35 -34.16 -20.09 14.11
CA SER A 35 -34.78 -21.39 14.36
C SER A 35 -35.88 -21.34 15.42
N ALA A 36 -35.95 -20.25 16.19
CA ALA A 36 -36.88 -20.09 17.30
C ALA A 36 -38.36 -20.16 16.87
N ASP A 37 -39.21 -20.68 17.77
CA ASP A 37 -40.62 -20.97 17.46
C ASP A 37 -41.45 -19.72 17.12
N TYR A 38 -41.04 -18.55 17.60
CA TYR A 38 -41.68 -17.28 17.30
C TYR A 38 -41.32 -16.72 15.90
N VAL A 39 -40.35 -17.32 15.20
CA VAL A 39 -39.98 -16.93 13.84
C VAL A 39 -40.98 -17.53 12.84
N PRO A 40 -41.60 -16.73 11.95
CA PRO A 40 -42.53 -17.24 10.95
C PRO A 40 -41.91 -18.34 10.09
N SER A 41 -42.66 -19.41 9.83
CA SER A 41 -42.19 -20.60 9.10
C SER A 41 -41.63 -20.29 7.70
N SER A 42 -42.11 -19.22 7.05
CA SER A 42 -41.63 -18.77 5.73
C SER A 42 -40.16 -18.31 5.73
N ILE A 43 -39.65 -17.82 6.87
CA ILE A 43 -38.30 -17.27 7.00
C ILE A 43 -37.43 -18.01 8.04
N ARG A 44 -37.99 -19.04 8.69
CA ARG A 44 -37.28 -19.89 9.66
C ARG A 44 -36.17 -20.69 8.96
N ASN A 45 -35.02 -20.84 9.61
CA ASN A 45 -33.85 -21.58 9.13
C ASN A 45 -33.30 -21.12 7.76
N ARG A 46 -33.54 -19.86 7.37
CA ARG A 46 -33.06 -19.31 6.09
C ARG A 46 -31.67 -18.70 6.17
N ILE A 47 -31.13 -18.47 7.37
CA ILE A 47 -29.78 -17.89 7.52
C ILE A 47 -28.73 -19.00 7.34
N PRO A 48 -27.75 -18.83 6.44
CA PRO A 48 -26.65 -19.79 6.25
C PRO A 48 -25.88 -20.09 7.55
N HIS A 49 -25.56 -21.36 7.78
CA HIS A 49 -24.86 -21.80 8.99
C HIS A 49 -23.52 -21.08 9.22
N HIS A 50 -22.81 -20.71 8.14
CA HIS A 50 -21.52 -20.01 8.23
C HIS A 50 -21.62 -18.55 8.71
N LEU A 51 -22.83 -17.97 8.73
CA LEU A 51 -23.08 -16.63 9.30
C LEU A 51 -23.52 -16.70 10.76
N LYS A 52 -23.70 -17.90 11.31
CA LYS A 52 -24.16 -18.14 12.68
C LYS A 52 -22.98 -18.48 13.59
N THR A 53 -23.10 -18.13 14.86
CA THR A 53 -22.30 -18.69 15.96
C THR A 53 -23.26 -19.20 17.01
N ASP A 54 -23.05 -20.44 17.46
CA ASP A 54 -23.95 -21.12 18.40
C ASP A 54 -25.42 -21.09 17.96
N GLY A 55 -25.65 -21.27 16.65
CA GLY A 55 -26.98 -21.25 16.03
C GLY A 55 -27.60 -19.86 15.82
N LYS A 56 -26.93 -18.77 16.23
CA LYS A 56 -27.47 -17.40 16.18
C LYS A 56 -26.68 -16.49 15.23
N LEU A 57 -27.38 -15.61 14.53
CA LEU A 57 -26.78 -14.48 13.81
C LEU A 57 -26.52 -13.34 14.80
N TYR A 58 -25.30 -12.84 14.86
CA TYR A 58 -24.95 -11.67 15.68
C TYR A 58 -24.82 -10.43 14.80
N LEU A 59 -25.54 -9.37 15.16
CA LEU A 59 -25.42 -8.04 14.56
C LEU A 59 -24.86 -7.07 15.60
N ARG A 60 -23.96 -6.18 15.20
CA ARG A 60 -23.29 -5.27 16.15
C ARG A 60 -23.95 -3.91 16.17
N ARG A 61 -23.72 -3.19 17.26
CA ARG A 61 -23.93 -1.73 17.29
C ARG A 61 -23.19 -1.12 16.09
N GLY A 62 -23.86 -0.24 15.37
CA GLY A 62 -23.34 0.39 14.15
C GLY A 62 -23.68 -0.37 12.87
N THR A 63 -24.21 -1.59 12.91
CA THR A 63 -24.65 -2.29 11.69
C THR A 63 -25.78 -1.50 11.02
N GLU A 64 -25.55 -1.17 9.75
CA GLU A 64 -26.44 -0.38 8.92
C GLU A 64 -27.50 -1.27 8.26
N GLY A 65 -28.71 -0.74 8.13
CA GLY A 65 -29.81 -1.41 7.45
C GLY A 65 -30.91 -0.46 7.01
N PHE A 66 -31.93 -1.03 6.39
CA PHE A 66 -33.13 -0.32 5.96
C PHE A 66 -34.36 -0.97 6.60
N MET A 67 -35.22 -0.15 7.19
CA MET A 67 -36.56 -0.58 7.58
C MET A 67 -37.34 -0.91 6.31
N TYR A 68 -37.64 -2.19 6.10
CA TYR A 68 -38.28 -2.70 4.90
C TYR A 68 -39.80 -2.69 5.00
N ARG A 69 -40.34 -3.07 6.16
CA ARG A 69 -41.78 -3.10 6.42
C ARG A 69 -42.03 -2.83 7.89
N THR A 70 -43.10 -2.13 8.19
CA THR A 70 -43.68 -2.09 9.53
C THR A 70 -45.09 -2.66 9.47
N SER A 71 -45.52 -3.30 10.55
CA SER A 71 -46.92 -3.67 10.73
C SER A 71 -47.79 -2.43 10.80
N LEU A 72 -49.03 -2.50 10.33
CA LEU A 72 -50.02 -1.41 10.41
C LEU A 72 -50.24 -0.88 11.84
N ASN A 73 -50.00 -1.72 12.87
CA ASN A 73 -50.10 -1.33 14.27
C ASN A 73 -48.75 -0.95 14.91
N HIS A 74 -47.69 -0.81 14.11
CA HIS A 74 -46.30 -0.52 14.51
C HIS A 74 -45.70 -1.44 15.59
N LYS A 75 -46.30 -2.60 15.88
CA LYS A 75 -45.81 -3.53 16.89
C LYS A 75 -44.65 -4.39 16.42
N TRP A 76 -44.49 -4.56 15.11
CA TRP A 76 -43.35 -5.27 14.54
C TRP A 76 -42.89 -4.62 13.23
N GLY A 77 -41.63 -4.87 12.87
CA GLY A 77 -41.04 -4.43 11.62
C GLY A 77 -40.05 -5.44 11.09
N VAL A 78 -39.82 -5.39 9.78
CA VAL A 78 -38.77 -6.13 9.08
C VAL A 78 -37.70 -5.14 8.72
N VAL A 79 -36.47 -5.42 9.14
CA VAL A 79 -35.28 -4.64 8.80
C VAL A 79 -34.39 -5.51 7.93
N ILE A 80 -33.86 -4.93 6.86
CA ILE A 80 -32.86 -5.57 6.01
C ILE A 80 -31.51 -4.96 6.37
N PHE A 81 -30.60 -5.79 6.88
CA PHE A 81 -29.24 -5.38 7.21
C PHE A 81 -28.30 -5.69 6.06
N ILE A 82 -27.36 -4.78 5.80
CA ILE A 82 -26.36 -4.97 4.74
C ILE A 82 -25.17 -5.73 5.32
N ILE A 83 -24.97 -6.94 4.83
CA ILE A 83 -23.87 -7.83 5.23
C ILE A 83 -23.07 -8.16 3.97
N LYS A 84 -21.74 -7.95 4.01
CA LYS A 84 -20.77 -8.22 2.93
C LYS A 84 -21.06 -7.54 1.57
N SER A 85 -21.10 -6.19 1.51
CA SER A 85 -21.16 -5.44 0.24
C SER A 85 -22.12 -6.05 -0.82
N MET A 86 -23.28 -6.58 -0.39
CA MET A 86 -24.20 -7.23 -1.31
C MET A 86 -24.66 -6.21 -2.36
N VAL A 87 -24.59 -6.61 -3.63
CA VAL A 87 -25.30 -5.91 -4.71
C VAL A 87 -26.77 -6.28 -4.54
N ILE A 88 -27.55 -5.34 -3.99
CA ILE A 88 -28.98 -5.51 -3.83
C ILE A 88 -29.66 -5.15 -5.15
N HIS A 89 -30.14 -6.13 -5.90
CA HIS A 89 -31.03 -5.90 -7.04
C HIS A 89 -32.46 -5.68 -6.53
N GLY A 90 -33.08 -4.53 -6.86
CA GLY A 90 -34.48 -4.23 -6.51
C GLY A 90 -34.76 -2.74 -6.21
N VAL A 91 -33.70 -1.95 -6.10
CA VAL A 91 -33.65 -0.50 -6.41
C VAL A 91 -32.39 -0.37 -7.24
N ASP A 92 -32.37 0.41 -8.32
CA ASP A 92 -31.17 0.58 -9.14
C ASP A 92 -30.05 1.20 -8.29
N PHE A 93 -29.30 0.32 -7.63
CA PHE A 93 -28.10 0.67 -6.90
C PHE A 93 -27.12 1.06 -7.98
N LEU A 94 -26.77 2.35 -8.00
CA LEU A 94 -25.77 2.86 -8.94
C LEU A 94 -24.52 1.95 -8.85
N PRO A 95 -23.97 1.46 -9.98
CA PRO A 95 -22.66 0.83 -10.01
C PRO A 95 -21.66 1.62 -9.18
N LEU A 96 -20.70 0.96 -8.54
CA LEU A 96 -19.76 1.66 -7.65
C LEU A 96 -19.01 2.80 -8.36
N SER A 97 -18.78 2.69 -9.67
CA SER A 97 -18.32 3.78 -10.54
C SER A 97 -19.26 4.99 -10.57
N GLN A 98 -20.57 4.77 -10.68
CA GLN A 98 -21.60 5.81 -10.63
C GLN A 98 -21.79 6.38 -9.20
N LYS A 99 -21.61 5.57 -8.16
CA LYS A 99 -21.64 6.03 -6.76
C LYS A 99 -20.48 6.98 -6.43
N ILE A 100 -19.27 6.62 -6.87
CA ILE A 100 -18.08 7.47 -6.78
C ILE A 100 -18.34 8.80 -7.49
N ALA A 101 -18.97 8.75 -8.67
CA ALA A 101 -19.36 9.96 -9.42
C ALA A 101 -20.41 10.81 -8.68
N THR A 102 -21.40 10.20 -7.99
CA THR A 102 -22.42 10.94 -7.22
C THR A 102 -21.93 11.49 -5.87
N SER A 103 -20.86 10.93 -5.29
CA SER A 103 -20.20 11.49 -4.10
C SER A 103 -19.32 12.70 -4.40
N GLN A 104 -19.09 13.01 -5.68
CA GLN A 104 -18.60 14.33 -6.08
C GLN A 104 -19.79 15.29 -6.11
N PRO A 105 -19.71 16.48 -5.51
CA PRO A 105 -20.78 17.45 -5.63
C PRO A 105 -21.02 17.76 -7.10
N LEU A 106 -22.11 17.22 -7.65
CA LEU A 106 -22.75 17.72 -8.85
C LEU A 106 -23.22 19.13 -8.50
N GLN A 107 -22.56 20.16 -9.04
CA GLN A 107 -23.28 21.29 -9.61
C GLN A 107 -22.40 22.34 -10.29
N SER A 108 -23.00 22.81 -11.39
CA SER A 108 -22.90 24.15 -11.96
C SER A 108 -21.67 24.47 -12.78
N THR A 109 -21.88 24.44 -14.10
CA THR A 109 -21.10 25.17 -15.11
C THR A 109 -21.27 26.70 -14.99
N ALA A 110 -21.42 27.23 -13.78
CA ALA A 110 -21.37 28.67 -13.58
C ALA A 110 -19.91 29.10 -13.67
N PHE A 111 -19.61 29.86 -14.72
CA PHE A 111 -18.34 30.54 -14.88
C PHE A 111 -17.99 31.30 -13.59
N PRO A 112 -16.72 31.25 -13.12
CA PRO A 112 -16.31 32.13 -12.06
C PRO A 112 -16.59 33.58 -12.47
N PRO A 113 -17.09 34.43 -11.56
CA PRO A 113 -17.30 35.84 -11.86
C PRO A 113 -15.99 36.45 -12.36
N PRO A 114 -16.05 37.51 -13.21
CA PRO A 114 -14.85 38.21 -13.63
C PRO A 114 -14.12 38.72 -12.39
N ILE A 115 -13.06 38.03 -11.98
CA ILE A 115 -12.14 38.57 -10.99
C ILE A 115 -11.55 39.81 -11.65
N ASN A 116 -11.63 40.94 -10.97
CA ASN A 116 -10.99 42.16 -11.42
C ASN A 116 -9.48 41.95 -11.25
N TYR A 117 -8.82 41.39 -12.28
CA TYR A 117 -7.38 41.12 -12.30
C TYR A 117 -6.54 42.42 -12.32
N ALA A 118 -7.18 43.58 -12.26
CA ALA A 118 -6.61 44.92 -12.32
C ALA A 118 -5.67 45.30 -11.15
N ASN A 119 -5.55 44.47 -10.11
CA ASN A 119 -4.68 44.75 -8.95
C ASN A 119 -3.36 43.95 -8.93
N HIS A 120 -3.00 43.26 -10.01
CA HIS A 120 -1.69 42.60 -10.12
C HIS A 120 -0.70 43.49 -10.87
N GLY A 121 0.52 43.63 -10.36
CA GLY A 121 1.49 44.62 -10.86
C GLY A 121 1.99 44.41 -12.31
N ASN A 122 1.66 43.30 -12.97
CA ASN A 122 1.93 43.02 -14.39
C ASN A 122 1.01 41.91 -14.95
N SER A 123 0.99 41.74 -16.28
CA SER A 123 0.15 40.76 -16.99
C SER A 123 0.48 39.30 -16.66
N MET A 124 1.75 38.98 -16.43
CA MET A 124 2.19 37.63 -16.06
C MET A 124 1.60 37.20 -14.72
N ASP A 125 1.72 38.03 -13.70
CA ASP A 125 1.20 37.75 -12.36
C ASP A 125 -0.32 37.56 -12.44
N ALA A 126 -1.02 38.44 -13.16
CA ALA A 126 -2.47 38.32 -13.38
C ALA A 126 -2.85 37.00 -14.06
N PHE A 127 -2.10 36.60 -15.09
CA PHE A 127 -2.35 35.36 -15.83
C PHE A 127 -2.09 34.11 -14.99
N ILE A 128 -1.00 34.08 -14.21
CA ILE A 128 -0.69 32.97 -13.29
C ILE A 128 -1.77 32.85 -12.22
N HIS A 129 -2.21 33.96 -11.62
CA HIS A 129 -3.33 33.94 -10.69
C HIS A 129 -4.60 33.40 -11.37
N ALA A 130 -4.92 33.87 -12.57
CA ALA A 130 -6.10 33.43 -13.30
C ALA A 130 -6.10 31.92 -13.62
N ILE A 131 -4.94 31.35 -14.00
CA ILE A 131 -4.77 29.90 -14.17
C ILE A 131 -5.22 29.17 -12.91
N TRP A 132 -4.62 29.50 -11.77
CA TRP A 132 -4.82 28.75 -10.53
C TRP A 132 -6.20 28.94 -9.92
N PHE A 133 -6.75 30.16 -9.97
CA PHE A 133 -8.12 30.41 -9.51
C PHE A 133 -9.14 29.72 -10.42
N THR A 134 -8.92 29.69 -11.73
CA THR A 134 -9.78 28.97 -12.66
C THR A 134 -9.71 27.47 -12.40
N LEU A 135 -8.52 26.88 -12.29
CA LEU A 135 -8.35 25.46 -11.93
C LEU A 135 -9.03 25.12 -10.59
N ARG A 136 -8.90 25.98 -9.58
CA ARG A 136 -9.57 25.82 -8.28
C ARG A 136 -11.10 25.85 -8.40
N SER A 137 -11.66 26.70 -9.26
CA SER A 137 -13.10 26.73 -9.53
C SER A 137 -13.59 25.52 -10.33
N ARG A 138 -12.68 24.81 -11.01
CA ARG A 138 -12.96 23.67 -11.89
C ARG A 138 -12.47 22.35 -11.28
N ILE A 139 -12.35 22.26 -9.96
CA ILE A 139 -12.00 21.03 -9.24
C ILE A 139 -12.89 19.84 -9.65
N PRO A 140 -14.22 19.97 -9.81
CA PRO A 140 -15.06 18.87 -10.27
C PRO A 140 -14.63 18.31 -11.64
N ASP A 141 -14.24 19.18 -12.59
CA ASP A 141 -13.78 18.73 -13.91
C ASP A 141 -12.42 18.03 -13.81
N LEU A 142 -11.51 18.56 -12.99
CA LEU A 142 -10.21 17.92 -12.72
C LEU A 142 -10.40 16.53 -12.07
N GLN A 143 -11.36 16.41 -11.15
CA GLN A 143 -11.75 15.16 -10.52
C GLN A 143 -12.44 14.18 -11.48
N ALA A 144 -13.22 14.66 -12.43
CA ALA A 144 -13.82 13.83 -13.48
C ALA A 144 -12.75 13.26 -14.43
N LEU A 145 -11.73 14.07 -14.77
CA LEU A 145 -10.58 13.66 -15.58
C LEU A 145 -9.58 12.78 -14.82
N THR A 146 -9.64 12.81 -13.49
CA THR A 146 -8.76 12.06 -12.59
C THR A 146 -9.49 11.58 -11.34
N PRO A 147 -10.38 10.58 -11.47
CA PRO A 147 -11.17 10.10 -10.34
C PRO A 147 -10.27 9.63 -9.18
N GLY A 148 -10.60 10.07 -7.96
CA GLY A 148 -9.88 9.70 -6.73
C GLY A 148 -8.66 10.57 -6.40
N PHE A 149 -8.32 11.56 -7.21
CA PHE A 149 -7.21 12.47 -6.94
C PHE A 149 -7.60 13.58 -5.95
N ASP A 150 -6.80 13.78 -4.90
CA ASP A 150 -7.03 14.79 -3.87
C ASP A 150 -6.45 16.16 -4.27
N PHE A 151 -7.10 16.83 -5.21
CA PHE A 151 -6.69 18.17 -5.66
C PHE A 151 -6.77 19.22 -4.55
N VAL A 152 -7.73 19.08 -3.62
CA VAL A 152 -7.92 20.03 -2.53
C VAL A 152 -6.79 19.92 -1.53
N GLY A 153 -6.49 18.71 -1.04
CA GLY A 153 -5.42 18.48 -0.09
C GLY A 153 -4.02 18.81 -0.64
N LEU A 154 -3.80 18.61 -1.95
CA LEU A 154 -2.48 18.81 -2.56
C LEU A 154 -2.24 20.23 -3.09
N PHE A 155 -3.24 20.85 -3.73
CA PHE A 155 -3.01 22.10 -4.48
C PHE A 155 -3.92 23.25 -4.04
N PHE A 156 -5.16 22.97 -3.63
CA PHE A 156 -6.19 24.00 -3.42
C PHE A 156 -6.60 24.21 -1.96
N GLY A 157 -5.76 23.75 -1.02
CA GLY A 157 -5.96 23.80 0.42
C GLY A 157 -5.71 25.18 1.04
N PRO A 158 -5.49 25.25 2.37
CA PRO A 158 -5.28 26.51 3.10
C PRO A 158 -4.11 27.34 2.56
N ASP A 159 -3.03 26.69 2.12
CA ASP A 159 -1.80 27.34 1.65
C ASP A 159 -1.85 27.76 0.17
N PHE A 160 -3.01 27.63 -0.50
CA PHE A 160 -3.16 27.88 -1.93
C PHE A 160 -2.58 29.22 -2.41
N LEU A 161 -2.89 30.32 -1.71
CA LEU A 161 -2.37 31.64 -2.07
C LEU A 161 -0.86 31.76 -1.82
N HIS A 162 -0.38 31.16 -0.74
CA HIS A 162 1.05 31.13 -0.42
C HIS A 162 1.83 30.36 -1.50
N ASN A 163 1.29 29.23 -1.96
CA ASN A 163 1.88 28.44 -3.03
C ASN A 163 2.01 29.24 -4.33
N ILE A 164 0.99 30.01 -4.73
CA ILE A 164 1.06 30.89 -5.90
C ILE A 164 2.15 31.95 -5.71
N GLN A 165 2.24 32.58 -4.53
CA GLN A 165 3.29 33.56 -4.26
C GLN A 165 4.69 32.97 -4.33
N THR A 166 4.88 31.74 -3.85
CA THR A 166 6.14 31.00 -3.96
C THR A 166 6.53 30.75 -5.42
N ILE A 167 5.57 30.40 -6.28
CA ILE A 167 5.78 30.26 -7.72
C ILE A 167 6.24 31.58 -8.35
N LEU A 168 5.53 32.67 -8.07
CA LEU A 168 5.85 34.00 -8.62
C LEU A 168 7.25 34.48 -8.22
N ARG A 169 7.66 34.22 -6.98
CA ARG A 169 9.00 34.56 -6.47
C ARG A 169 10.11 33.70 -7.07
N GLY A 170 9.79 32.49 -7.53
CA GLY A 170 10.76 31.57 -8.10
C GLY A 170 11.28 31.97 -9.48
N PHE A 171 10.54 32.76 -10.26
CA PHE A 171 10.99 33.16 -11.58
C PHE A 171 12.30 33.95 -11.52
N VAL A 172 13.31 33.49 -12.27
CA VAL A 172 14.60 34.18 -12.35
C VAL A 172 14.42 35.56 -12.98
N PRO A 173 15.25 36.58 -12.63
CA PRO A 173 15.05 37.96 -13.08
C PRO A 173 14.86 38.11 -14.59
N ASP A 174 15.67 37.42 -15.41
CA ASP A 174 15.55 37.47 -16.87
C ASP A 174 14.27 36.83 -17.40
N ALA A 175 13.88 35.66 -16.87
CA ALA A 175 12.62 35.03 -17.24
C ALA A 175 11.42 35.90 -16.84
N ARG A 176 11.46 36.50 -15.64
CA ARG A 176 10.43 37.44 -15.17
C ARG A 176 10.34 38.66 -16.08
N ARG A 177 11.47 39.20 -16.54
CA ARG A 177 11.52 40.33 -17.48
C ARG A 177 10.92 39.96 -18.84
N VAL A 178 11.31 38.83 -19.41
CA VAL A 178 10.82 38.36 -20.72
C VAL A 178 9.32 38.09 -20.68
N PHE A 179 8.85 37.42 -19.64
CA PHE A 179 7.45 37.01 -19.56
C PHE A 179 6.52 38.14 -19.10
N LYS A 180 6.99 39.13 -18.33
CA LYS A 180 6.19 40.19 -17.67
C LYS A 180 4.89 40.64 -18.37
N ASP A 181 4.98 41.00 -19.65
CA ASP A 181 3.88 41.64 -20.39
C ASP A 181 3.11 40.68 -21.32
N GLY A 182 3.54 39.42 -21.40
CA GLY A 182 2.90 38.40 -22.23
C GLY A 182 3.06 38.58 -23.73
N ASN A 183 3.90 39.54 -24.16
CA ASN A 183 4.24 39.79 -25.56
C ASN A 183 5.75 39.56 -25.75
N PHE A 184 6.15 38.32 -25.95
CA PHE A 184 7.54 37.91 -26.17
C PHE A 184 7.65 36.98 -27.37
N SER A 185 8.84 36.96 -27.97
CA SER A 185 9.24 36.14 -29.10
C SER A 185 10.13 34.97 -28.65
N LEU A 186 10.51 34.11 -29.60
CA LEU A 186 11.46 33.02 -29.35
C LEU A 186 12.86 33.56 -29.02
N ASP A 187 13.27 34.64 -29.67
CA ASP A 187 14.58 35.27 -29.45
C ASP A 187 14.70 35.82 -28.03
N ASP A 188 13.61 36.38 -27.50
CA ASP A 188 13.56 36.84 -26.10
C ASP A 188 13.82 35.69 -25.12
N ILE A 189 13.28 34.49 -25.40
CA ILE A 189 13.54 33.28 -24.59
C ILE A 189 15.00 32.83 -24.74
N LEU A 190 15.54 32.84 -25.96
CA LEU A 190 16.93 32.43 -26.24
C LEU A 190 17.96 33.34 -25.55
N ASN A 191 17.57 34.58 -25.24
CA ASN A 191 18.38 35.56 -24.50
C ASN A 191 18.37 35.35 -22.97
N ILE A 192 17.51 34.47 -22.43
CA ILE A 192 17.57 34.09 -21.02
C ILE A 192 18.86 33.27 -20.79
N PRO A 193 19.61 33.52 -19.69
CA PRO A 193 20.83 32.78 -19.40
C PRO A 193 20.64 31.26 -19.45
N LYS A 194 21.47 30.61 -20.28
CA LYS A 194 21.48 29.15 -20.46
C LYS A 194 22.31 28.49 -19.36
N LEU A 195 22.07 27.20 -19.12
CA LEU A 195 22.91 26.40 -18.24
C LEU A 195 24.37 26.42 -18.73
N THR A 196 25.31 26.74 -17.84
CA THR A 196 26.76 26.67 -18.08
C THR A 196 27.38 25.52 -17.32
N SER A 197 28.61 25.10 -17.66
CA SER A 197 29.33 24.04 -16.96
C SER A 197 29.66 24.37 -15.49
N THR A 198 29.64 25.65 -15.12
CA THR A 198 29.98 26.16 -13.78
C THR A 198 28.75 26.58 -12.96
N TRP A 199 27.56 26.09 -13.32
CA TRP A 199 26.32 26.44 -12.64
C TRP A 199 26.36 26.11 -11.14
N ALA A 200 26.22 27.15 -10.32
CA ALA A 200 26.34 27.07 -8.86
C ALA A 200 25.03 26.77 -8.11
N PRO A 201 23.83 27.22 -8.55
CA PRO A 201 22.60 26.99 -7.78
C PRO A 201 22.26 25.51 -7.58
N THR A 202 22.05 25.15 -6.32
CA THR A 202 21.47 23.88 -5.85
C THR A 202 20.10 24.20 -5.25
N GLY A 203 19.09 23.39 -5.54
CA GLY A 203 17.72 23.62 -5.04
C GLY A 203 16.66 23.26 -6.08
N SER A 204 15.40 23.49 -5.75
CA SER A 204 14.28 23.23 -6.66
C SER A 204 14.32 24.14 -7.89
N ILE A 205 14.18 23.58 -9.08
CA ILE A 205 14.34 24.30 -10.36
C ILE A 205 13.27 23.85 -11.35
N ILE A 206 12.64 24.81 -12.03
CA ILE A 206 11.90 24.59 -13.27
C ILE A 206 12.76 25.04 -14.44
N TYR A 207 12.97 24.16 -15.42
CA TYR A 207 13.76 24.43 -16.61
C TYR A 207 12.95 24.15 -17.88
N ILE A 208 13.42 24.72 -18.99
CA ILE A 208 13.00 24.33 -20.32
C ILE A 208 14.15 23.67 -21.08
N ARG A 209 13.82 22.67 -21.90
CA ARG A 209 14.64 22.24 -23.03
C ARG A 209 14.07 22.87 -24.28
N LEU A 210 14.86 23.72 -24.91
CA LEU A 210 14.48 24.40 -26.15
C LEU A 210 15.36 23.86 -27.28
N TYR A 211 14.70 23.40 -28.34
CA TYR A 211 15.31 22.83 -29.53
C TYR A 211 15.09 23.79 -30.69
N HIS A 212 16.15 24.43 -31.17
CA HIS A 212 16.06 25.50 -32.16
C HIS A 212 17.25 25.47 -33.13
N LYS A 213 16.97 25.75 -34.41
CA LYS A 213 17.99 25.92 -35.46
C LYS A 213 17.96 27.38 -35.88
N GLU A 214 19.12 28.03 -35.90
CA GLU A 214 19.24 29.47 -36.23
C GLU A 214 18.69 29.82 -37.62
N ASP A 215 18.61 28.86 -38.53
CA ASP A 215 18.09 29.02 -39.90
C ASP A 215 16.57 28.79 -40.05
N ARG A 216 15.85 28.44 -38.98
CA ARG A 216 14.41 28.13 -39.02
C ARG A 216 13.57 29.12 -38.23
N ALA A 217 12.48 29.58 -38.84
CA ALA A 217 11.39 30.26 -38.12
C ALA A 217 10.85 29.39 -36.96
N SER A 218 10.19 30.04 -35.99
CA SER A 218 9.67 29.41 -34.76
C SER A 218 8.93 28.08 -34.97
N TYR A 219 8.22 27.92 -36.09
CA TYR A 219 7.49 26.69 -36.47
C TYR A 219 8.37 25.42 -36.55
N GLY A 220 9.69 25.56 -36.71
CA GLY A 220 10.65 24.46 -36.72
C GLY A 220 11.25 24.11 -35.35
N SER A 221 10.86 24.82 -34.28
CA SER A 221 11.43 24.69 -32.94
C SER A 221 10.52 23.91 -32.01
N ALA A 222 11.10 23.25 -31.01
CA ALA A 222 10.36 22.42 -30.06
C ALA A 222 10.73 22.73 -28.61
N ILE A 223 9.79 22.54 -27.68
CA ILE A 223 9.96 22.91 -26.28
C ILE A 223 9.42 21.85 -25.33
N TYR A 224 10.20 21.56 -24.30
CA TYR A 224 9.84 20.71 -23.17
C TYR A 224 10.08 21.48 -21.87
N VAL A 225 9.14 21.41 -20.94
CA VAL A 225 9.28 21.97 -19.59
C VAL A 225 9.50 20.82 -18.62
N GLY A 226 10.43 20.97 -17.67
CA GLY A 226 10.70 19.98 -16.65
C GLY A 226 11.08 20.59 -15.31
N GLN A 227 11.05 19.77 -14.26
CA GLN A 227 11.54 20.12 -12.92
C GLN A 227 12.75 19.27 -12.50
N THR A 228 13.59 19.78 -11.60
CA THR A 228 14.74 19.05 -11.01
C THR A 228 15.23 19.73 -9.74
N ILE A 229 15.96 18.99 -8.89
CA ILE A 229 16.78 19.55 -7.81
C ILE A 229 18.29 19.52 -8.12
N GLN A 230 18.67 18.88 -9.24
CA GLN A 230 20.05 18.70 -9.70
C GLN A 230 20.12 18.99 -11.20
N LEU A 231 20.26 20.27 -11.57
CA LEU A 231 20.13 20.72 -12.95
C LEU A 231 21.20 20.13 -13.87
N GLN A 232 22.45 20.05 -13.42
CA GLN A 232 23.55 19.44 -14.19
C GLN A 232 23.33 17.94 -14.46
N LYS A 233 23.02 17.17 -13.41
CA LYS A 233 22.71 15.72 -13.56
C LYS A 233 21.57 15.52 -14.55
N ARG A 234 20.51 16.35 -14.45
CA ARG A 234 19.36 16.27 -15.35
C ARG A 234 19.72 16.71 -16.78
N HIS A 235 20.61 17.67 -16.96
CA HIS A 235 21.12 18.04 -18.28
C HIS A 235 21.86 16.88 -18.95
N SER A 236 22.79 16.26 -18.23
CA SER A 236 23.54 15.09 -18.70
C SER A 236 22.60 13.93 -19.03
N GLN A 237 21.63 13.65 -18.16
CA GLN A 237 20.61 12.62 -18.39
C GLN A 237 19.84 12.85 -19.70
N HIS A 238 19.34 14.06 -19.94
CA HIS A 238 18.66 14.40 -21.19
C HIS A 238 19.55 14.17 -22.42
N ASN A 239 20.84 14.49 -22.34
CA ASN A 239 21.76 14.29 -23.45
C ASN A 239 22.01 12.79 -23.71
N THR A 240 22.12 11.97 -22.65
CA THR A 240 22.26 10.51 -22.75
C THR A 240 20.98 9.86 -23.29
N GLU A 241 19.82 10.20 -22.74
CA GLU A 241 18.52 9.62 -23.15
C GLU A 241 18.14 9.99 -24.58
N THR A 242 18.64 11.12 -25.09
CA THR A 242 18.49 11.47 -26.51
C THR A 242 19.07 10.37 -27.42
N LEU A 243 20.06 9.60 -26.97
CA LEU A 243 20.66 8.52 -27.76
C LEU A 243 19.91 7.19 -27.63
N THR A 244 19.29 6.92 -26.48
CA THR A 244 18.78 5.58 -26.13
C THR A 244 17.25 5.49 -26.07
N SER A 245 16.57 6.57 -25.70
CA SER A 245 15.14 6.53 -25.40
C SER A 245 14.27 6.55 -26.67
N ARG A 246 13.18 5.78 -26.62
CA ARG A 246 12.15 5.76 -27.66
C ARG A 246 11.05 6.80 -27.45
N ALA A 247 11.06 7.56 -26.35
CA ALA A 247 10.04 8.57 -26.10
C ALA A 247 10.07 9.68 -27.17
N ARG A 248 8.89 10.19 -27.54
CA ARG A 248 8.74 11.15 -28.66
C ARG A 248 9.51 12.45 -28.45
N HIS A 249 9.63 12.91 -27.21
CA HIS A 249 10.51 14.02 -26.84
C HIS A 249 11.95 13.79 -27.34
N TYR A 250 12.56 12.65 -27.00
CA TYR A 250 13.92 12.31 -27.42
C TYR A 250 14.03 12.03 -28.92
N GLN A 251 12.99 11.48 -29.56
CA GLN A 251 12.93 11.35 -31.01
C GLN A 251 13.03 12.70 -31.73
N ILE A 252 12.35 13.74 -31.21
CA ILE A 252 12.43 15.10 -31.74
C ILE A 252 13.78 15.73 -31.40
N ALA A 253 14.26 15.58 -30.17
CA ALA A 253 15.57 16.10 -29.75
C ALA A 253 16.73 15.60 -30.62
N ARG A 254 16.66 14.35 -31.12
CA ARG A 254 17.65 13.76 -32.04
C ARG A 254 17.79 14.50 -33.38
N GLN A 255 16.80 15.30 -33.78
CA GLN A 255 16.82 16.06 -35.03
C GLN A 255 17.67 17.34 -34.94
N PHE A 256 18.15 17.68 -33.75
CA PHE A 256 18.93 18.87 -33.43
C PHE A 256 20.35 18.47 -32.97
N THR A 257 21.37 19.28 -33.23
CA THR A 257 22.74 19.08 -32.72
C THR A 257 22.83 19.42 -31.23
N LEU A 258 23.98 19.19 -30.56
CA LEU A 258 24.12 19.53 -29.14
C LEU A 258 24.03 21.04 -28.89
N GLU A 259 24.54 21.83 -29.81
CA GLU A 259 24.56 23.30 -29.78
C GLU A 259 23.15 23.88 -29.93
N GLU A 260 22.30 23.20 -30.71
CA GLU A 260 20.88 23.53 -30.96
C GLU A 260 19.94 23.09 -29.81
N ARG A 261 20.47 22.46 -28.76
CA ARG A 261 19.71 21.92 -27.61
C ARG A 261 19.99 22.73 -26.36
N HIS A 262 19.22 23.79 -26.15
CA HIS A 262 19.40 24.66 -24.98
C HIS A 262 18.68 24.11 -23.75
N MET A 263 19.29 24.30 -22.58
CA MET A 263 18.64 24.11 -21.28
C MET A 263 18.65 25.44 -20.54
N ILE A 264 17.45 25.96 -20.23
CA ILE A 264 17.28 27.31 -19.67
C ILE A 264 16.49 27.18 -18.36
N PRO A 265 17.07 27.57 -17.21
CA PRO A 265 16.33 27.64 -15.95
C PRO A 265 15.35 28.82 -15.97
N ILE A 266 14.09 28.55 -15.64
CA ILE A 266 13.00 29.52 -15.63
C ILE A 266 12.64 29.93 -14.20
N CYS A 267 12.59 28.95 -13.29
CA CYS A 267 12.38 29.20 -11.87
C CYS A 267 13.48 28.54 -11.03
N ILE A 268 13.96 29.22 -10.00
CA ILE A 268 14.97 28.73 -9.05
C ILE A 268 14.55 29.14 -7.64
N TRP A 269 14.64 28.20 -6.70
CA TRP A 269 14.57 28.49 -5.27
C TRP A 269 15.90 28.07 -4.61
N GLU A 270 16.41 28.91 -3.70
CA GLU A 270 17.65 28.64 -2.96
C GLU A 270 17.51 27.42 -2.03
N ASP A 271 16.30 27.21 -1.50
CA ASP A 271 15.92 26.05 -0.71
C ASP A 271 15.00 25.11 -1.49
N ASP A 272 14.93 23.85 -1.06
CA ASP A 272 13.93 22.91 -1.57
C ASP A 272 12.53 23.33 -1.13
N ILE A 273 11.63 23.50 -2.10
CA ILE A 273 10.22 23.81 -1.85
C ILE A 273 9.39 22.52 -1.81
N PRO A 274 8.19 22.53 -1.18
CA PRO A 274 7.35 21.34 -1.16
C PRO A 274 7.05 20.83 -2.58
N PHE A 275 7.10 19.52 -2.77
CA PHE A 275 6.96 18.89 -4.08
C PHE A 275 5.69 19.32 -4.84
N HIS A 276 4.56 19.46 -4.13
CA HIS A 276 3.31 19.91 -4.74
C HIS A 276 3.41 21.35 -5.29
N VAL A 277 4.16 22.24 -4.64
CA VAL A 277 4.42 23.61 -5.13
C VAL A 277 5.33 23.58 -6.35
N LEU A 278 6.35 22.70 -6.35
CA LEU A 278 7.21 22.50 -7.52
C LEU A 278 6.39 21.99 -8.72
N THR A 279 5.48 21.05 -8.50
CA THR A 279 4.56 20.56 -9.54
C THR A 279 3.61 21.65 -10.04
N MET A 280 3.11 22.53 -9.15
CA MET A 280 2.35 23.71 -9.57
C MET A 280 3.23 24.66 -10.40
N ALA A 281 4.49 24.88 -10.03
CA ALA A 281 5.40 25.72 -10.81
C ALA A 281 5.68 25.14 -12.21
N GLU A 282 5.93 23.84 -12.31
CA GLU A 282 6.12 23.15 -13.59
C GLU A 282 4.87 23.29 -14.46
N GLN A 283 3.69 23.00 -13.90
CA GLN A 283 2.41 23.19 -14.60
C GLN A 283 2.23 24.64 -15.08
N THR A 284 2.61 25.61 -14.25
CA THR A 284 2.51 27.03 -14.60
C THR A 284 3.32 27.31 -15.87
N VAL A 285 4.60 26.91 -15.89
CA VAL A 285 5.48 27.15 -17.05
C VAL A 285 5.02 26.37 -18.29
N VAL A 286 4.52 25.14 -18.12
CA VAL A 286 3.89 24.35 -19.21
C VAL A 286 2.74 25.13 -19.87
N LEU A 287 1.89 25.77 -19.08
CA LEU A 287 0.76 26.55 -19.60
C LEU A 287 1.19 27.88 -20.22
N LEU A 288 2.16 28.58 -19.61
CA LEU A 288 2.68 29.84 -20.14
C LEU A 288 3.28 29.68 -21.55
N LEU A 289 3.93 28.54 -21.80
CA LEU A 289 4.62 28.25 -23.06
C LEU A 289 3.84 27.29 -23.98
N ASN A 290 2.66 26.84 -23.54
CA ASN A 290 1.86 25.80 -24.19
C ASN A 290 2.70 24.61 -24.67
N SER A 291 3.57 24.09 -23.79
CA SER A 291 4.55 23.07 -24.14
C SER A 291 3.96 21.66 -24.28
N TYR A 292 2.63 21.52 -24.32
CA TYR A 292 1.98 20.23 -24.53
C TYR A 292 2.15 19.69 -25.95
N MET A 293 2.30 18.38 -26.06
CA MET A 293 2.35 17.70 -27.35
C MET A 293 1.01 17.73 -28.07
N THR A 294 1.06 17.87 -29.40
CA THR A 294 -0.11 17.72 -30.27
C THR A 294 -0.22 16.27 -30.73
N PHE A 295 -1.40 15.68 -30.54
CA PHE A 295 -1.66 14.28 -30.86
C PHE A 295 -2.43 14.13 -32.19
N THR A 296 -2.33 12.96 -32.82
CA THR A 296 -3.00 12.62 -34.08
C THR A 296 -4.44 12.11 -33.84
N ASN A 297 -5.27 12.07 -34.88
CA ASN A 297 -6.67 11.64 -34.75
C ASN A 297 -6.84 10.23 -34.16
N ASP A 298 -5.90 9.31 -34.40
CA ASP A 298 -5.95 7.94 -33.85
C ASP A 298 -5.84 7.87 -32.32
N THR A 299 -5.28 8.92 -31.70
CA THR A 299 -5.19 9.04 -30.23
C THR A 299 -6.50 9.50 -29.58
N LEU A 300 -7.46 9.93 -30.39
CA LEU A 300 -8.80 10.36 -29.96
C LEU A 300 -9.76 9.19 -29.75
N SER A 301 -9.36 7.97 -30.10
CA SER A 301 -10.18 6.78 -29.86
C SER A 301 -10.23 6.44 -28.36
N PRO A 302 -11.41 6.21 -27.77
CA PRO A 302 -11.53 5.72 -26.40
C PRO A 302 -10.81 4.39 -26.14
N THR A 303 -10.53 3.62 -27.20
CA THR A 303 -9.76 2.37 -27.12
C THR A 303 -8.25 2.57 -27.10
N ASN A 304 -7.76 3.80 -27.34
CA ASN A 304 -6.34 4.12 -27.32
C ASN A 304 -5.87 4.36 -25.89
N SER A 305 -4.75 3.75 -25.52
CA SER A 305 -4.17 3.91 -24.18
C SER A 305 -3.85 5.36 -23.82
N PHE A 306 -3.55 6.22 -24.80
CA PHE A 306 -3.24 7.63 -24.58
C PHE A 306 -4.46 8.55 -24.43
N TYR A 307 -5.69 8.01 -24.58
CA TYR A 307 -6.92 8.81 -24.55
C TYR A 307 -7.12 9.64 -23.27
N PRO A 308 -6.89 9.11 -22.05
CA PRO A 308 -7.03 9.91 -20.81
C PRO A 308 -6.03 11.07 -20.73
N PHE A 309 -4.78 10.84 -21.17
CA PHE A 309 -3.74 11.88 -21.23
C PHE A 309 -4.16 13.01 -22.17
N PHE A 310 -4.71 12.65 -23.33
CA PHE A 310 -5.22 13.61 -24.29
C PHE A 310 -6.35 14.46 -23.70
N GLN A 311 -7.33 13.85 -23.02
CA GLN A 311 -8.45 14.58 -22.40
C GLN A 311 -7.96 15.63 -21.39
N ARG A 312 -6.98 15.27 -20.54
CA ARG A 312 -6.36 16.18 -19.58
C ARG A 312 -5.63 17.34 -20.26
N ILE A 313 -4.84 17.04 -21.30
CA ILE A 313 -4.12 18.06 -22.07
C ILE A 313 -5.09 19.01 -22.78
N GLN A 314 -6.16 18.48 -23.38
CA GLN A 314 -7.18 19.31 -24.02
C GLN A 314 -7.88 20.23 -23.03
N PHE A 315 -8.21 19.74 -21.84
CA PHE A 315 -8.78 20.57 -20.78
C PHE A 315 -7.84 21.74 -20.43
N MET A 316 -6.55 21.45 -20.24
CA MET A 316 -5.55 22.47 -19.92
C MET A 316 -5.35 23.49 -21.05
N ARG A 317 -5.32 23.03 -22.32
CA ARG A 317 -5.20 23.91 -23.49
C ARG A 317 -6.40 24.83 -23.65
N ARG A 318 -7.62 24.31 -23.48
CA ARG A 318 -8.85 25.11 -23.53
C ARG A 318 -8.89 26.15 -22.44
N LEU A 319 -8.48 25.78 -21.21
CA LEU A 319 -8.37 26.73 -20.10
C LEU A 319 -7.45 27.91 -20.46
N VAL A 320 -6.27 27.63 -21.04
CA VAL A 320 -5.33 28.70 -21.46
C VAL A 320 -5.93 29.55 -22.57
N GLN A 321 -6.50 28.95 -23.61
CA GLN A 321 -7.15 29.68 -24.71
C GLN A 321 -8.25 30.62 -24.20
N ASP A 322 -9.09 30.14 -23.28
CA ASP A 322 -10.15 30.95 -22.67
C ASP A 322 -9.59 32.13 -21.87
N LEU A 323 -8.48 31.93 -21.14
CA LEU A 323 -7.82 33.00 -20.38
C LEU A 323 -7.15 34.03 -21.30
N GLN A 324 -6.53 33.60 -22.39
CA GLN A 324 -5.88 34.49 -23.37
C GLN A 324 -6.90 35.38 -24.12
N GLN A 325 -8.16 34.96 -24.22
CA GLN A 325 -9.24 35.81 -24.75
C GLN A 325 -9.66 36.93 -23.79
N ARG A 326 -9.35 36.80 -22.48
CA ARG A 326 -9.83 37.71 -21.43
C ARG A 326 -8.73 38.57 -20.81
N LEU A 327 -7.48 38.15 -20.94
CA LEU A 327 -6.31 38.79 -20.35
C LEU A 327 -5.33 39.17 -21.45
N PRO A 328 -4.60 40.30 -21.30
CA PRO A 328 -3.58 40.75 -22.23
C PRO A 328 -2.30 39.88 -22.09
N TRP A 329 -2.42 38.59 -22.39
CA TRP A 329 -1.33 37.61 -22.37
C TRP A 329 -1.34 36.81 -23.68
N ALA A 330 -0.59 37.27 -24.68
CA ALA A 330 -0.64 36.74 -26.04
C ALA A 330 0.78 36.60 -26.61
N PRO A 331 1.52 35.55 -26.22
CA PRO A 331 2.91 35.40 -26.62
C PRO A 331 2.99 35.12 -28.13
N ASN A 332 3.86 35.83 -28.84
CA ASN A 332 4.03 35.68 -30.29
C ASN A 332 5.02 34.55 -30.61
N ILE A 333 4.73 33.35 -30.09
CA ILE A 333 5.53 32.16 -30.32
C ILE A 333 4.63 30.99 -30.73
N THR A 334 5.08 30.23 -31.72
CA THR A 334 4.49 28.95 -32.10
C THR A 334 5.59 27.90 -32.03
N LEU A 335 5.51 27.02 -31.03
CA LEU A 335 6.51 25.98 -30.77
C LEU A 335 5.84 24.61 -30.79
N THR A 336 6.59 23.58 -31.19
CA THR A 336 6.15 22.20 -31.01
C THR A 336 6.34 21.80 -29.54
N GLY A 337 5.25 21.71 -28.78
CA GLY A 337 5.30 21.23 -27.40
C GLY A 337 5.63 19.74 -27.30
N LEU A 338 6.34 19.35 -26.25
CA LEU A 338 6.85 18.01 -26.02
C LEU A 338 6.41 17.38 -24.67
N ASN A 339 5.71 18.12 -23.82
CA ASN A 339 5.10 17.57 -22.61
C ASN A 339 3.89 16.70 -22.99
N VAL A 340 3.93 15.42 -22.64
CA VAL A 340 2.88 14.44 -22.99
C VAL A 340 1.83 14.25 -21.89
N GLU A 341 2.00 14.91 -20.74
CA GLU A 341 1.04 14.94 -19.64
C GLU A 341 1.14 16.24 -18.85
N THR A 342 0.07 16.59 -18.12
CA THR A 342 0.05 17.68 -17.15
C THR A 342 0.84 17.33 -15.88
N PRO A 343 1.81 18.16 -15.46
CA PRO A 343 2.52 17.98 -14.18
C PRO A 343 1.62 17.72 -12.98
N LEU A 344 0.45 18.38 -12.91
CA LEU A 344 -0.53 18.20 -11.81
C LEU A 344 -0.96 16.74 -11.62
N ILE A 345 -0.89 15.95 -12.69
CA ILE A 345 -1.44 14.60 -12.78
C ILE A 345 -0.38 13.65 -13.34
N SER A 346 0.88 14.11 -13.47
CA SER A 346 1.93 13.36 -14.15
C SER A 346 2.03 11.98 -13.52
N THR A 347 2.14 10.95 -14.37
CA THR A 347 2.33 9.56 -13.97
C THR A 347 3.69 9.29 -13.32
N ARG A 348 4.17 10.16 -12.42
CA ARG A 348 4.42 9.61 -11.08
C ARG A 348 3.07 9.14 -10.57
N THR A 349 2.63 7.99 -11.10
CA THR A 349 1.44 7.29 -10.64
C THR A 349 1.49 7.44 -9.15
N PHE A 350 0.52 8.13 -8.56
CA PHE A 350 0.39 8.13 -7.12
C PHE A 350 0.20 6.66 -6.81
N ARG A 351 1.31 5.97 -6.49
CA ARG A 351 1.27 4.58 -6.10
C ARG A 351 0.59 4.70 -4.76
N TYR A 352 -0.69 4.42 -4.74
CA TYR A 352 -1.39 4.30 -3.48
C TYR A 352 -1.49 2.83 -3.15
N ILE A 353 -1.28 2.54 -1.89
CA ILE A 353 -1.60 1.24 -1.35
C ILE A 353 -3.07 1.32 -0.95
N SER A 354 -3.90 0.55 -1.64
CA SER A 354 -5.33 0.49 -1.37
C SER A 354 -5.56 -0.31 -0.11
N ALA A 355 -6.08 0.31 0.95
CA ALA A 355 -6.44 -0.33 2.19
C ALA A 355 -7.95 -0.58 2.24
N ILE A 356 -8.34 -1.85 2.27
CA ILE A 356 -9.73 -2.29 2.35
C ILE A 356 -9.91 -3.04 3.68
N PRO A 357 -10.56 -2.42 4.68
CA PRO A 357 -10.81 -3.05 5.97
C PRO A 357 -11.60 -4.34 5.85
N GLY A 358 -11.26 -5.32 6.69
CA GLY A 358 -12.08 -6.50 6.88
C GLY A 358 -13.40 -6.13 7.54
N LEU A 359 -14.50 -6.76 7.13
CA LEU A 359 -15.80 -6.58 7.79
C LEU A 359 -16.01 -7.70 8.80
N GLN A 360 -16.03 -7.36 10.09
CA GLN A 360 -16.21 -8.32 11.19
C GLN A 360 -17.69 -8.52 11.50
N PHE A 361 -18.24 -9.66 11.06
CA PHE A 361 -19.67 -9.99 11.22
C PHE A 361 -19.97 -10.96 12.37
N VAL A 362 -18.96 -11.73 12.79
CA VAL A 362 -19.10 -12.77 13.81
C VAL A 362 -17.96 -12.58 14.81
N GLU A 363 -18.24 -12.67 16.12
CA GLU A 363 -17.20 -12.49 17.16
C GLU A 363 -16.04 -13.49 17.02
N SER A 364 -16.32 -14.70 16.52
CA SER A 364 -15.33 -15.75 16.27
C SER A 364 -14.63 -15.65 14.92
N ALA A 365 -15.14 -14.87 13.97
CA ALA A 365 -14.53 -14.75 12.64
C ALA A 365 -13.30 -13.83 12.71
N GLN A 366 -12.15 -14.41 12.40
CA GLN A 366 -10.94 -13.63 12.19
C GLN A 366 -11.08 -12.78 10.92
N THR A 367 -10.88 -11.48 11.07
CA THR A 367 -10.83 -10.55 9.94
C THR A 367 -9.44 -9.97 9.77
N PHE A 368 -9.19 -9.47 8.57
CA PHE A 368 -7.95 -8.80 8.25
C PHE A 368 -8.22 -7.64 7.29
N THR A 369 -7.44 -6.59 7.46
CA THR A 369 -7.38 -5.47 6.53
C THR A 369 -6.45 -5.84 5.38
N ARG A 370 -6.94 -5.69 4.14
CA ARG A 370 -6.19 -5.96 2.92
C ARG A 370 -5.54 -4.69 2.40
N TYR A 371 -4.27 -4.76 2.10
CA TYR A 371 -3.51 -3.69 1.47
C TYR A 371 -3.01 -4.18 0.11
N ARG A 372 -3.42 -3.52 -0.98
CA ARG A 372 -3.06 -3.92 -2.35
C ARG A 372 -2.22 -2.84 -3.01
N THR A 373 -1.12 -3.26 -3.66
CA THR A 373 -0.28 -2.38 -4.47
C THR A 373 0.19 -3.11 -5.74
N PRO A 374 0.18 -2.45 -6.91
CA PRO A 374 0.80 -3.00 -8.11
C PRO A 374 2.33 -3.01 -7.94
N ILE A 375 2.97 -4.07 -8.44
CA ILE A 375 4.42 -4.24 -8.41
C ILE A 375 4.93 -4.92 -9.69
N ALA A 376 6.20 -4.66 -9.98
CA ALA A 376 7.01 -5.44 -10.90
C ALA A 376 8.15 -6.08 -10.10
N PHE A 377 8.31 -7.39 -10.23
CA PHE A 377 9.44 -8.11 -9.67
C PHE A 377 10.66 -7.94 -10.59
N SER A 378 11.80 -7.63 -9.99
CA SER A 378 13.08 -7.78 -10.68
C SER A 378 13.49 -9.25 -10.69
N ARG A 379 13.83 -9.77 -11.87
CA ARG A 379 14.53 -11.06 -12.01
C ARG A 379 16.03 -10.79 -11.90
N LYS A 380 16.70 -11.55 -11.03
CA LYS A 380 18.16 -11.60 -11.00
C LYS A 380 18.59 -12.96 -11.50
N ASP A 381 19.68 -13.03 -12.28
CA ASP A 381 20.24 -14.29 -12.76
C ASP A 381 20.45 -15.27 -11.59
N ASN A 382 19.85 -16.46 -11.70
CA ASN A 382 19.88 -17.54 -10.70
C ASN A 382 19.37 -17.17 -9.30
N CYS A 383 18.49 -16.17 -9.18
CA CYS A 383 17.91 -15.74 -7.91
C CYS A 383 16.41 -15.53 -8.01
N ALA A 384 15.73 -15.76 -6.87
CA ALA A 384 14.31 -15.47 -6.64
C ALA A 384 13.82 -14.16 -7.29
N CYS A 385 12.55 -14.11 -7.70
CA CYS A 385 11.89 -12.84 -8.07
C CYS A 385 11.84 -11.95 -6.83
N VAL A 386 12.41 -10.74 -6.89
CA VAL A 386 12.56 -9.85 -5.72
C VAL A 386 11.91 -8.49 -5.97
N TYR A 387 11.10 -8.07 -5.01
CA TYR A 387 10.56 -6.71 -4.90
C TYR A 387 11.14 -6.04 -3.65
N ARG A 388 11.60 -4.79 -3.78
CA ARG A 388 12.17 -4.00 -2.68
C ARG A 388 11.16 -2.96 -2.22
N LEU A 389 10.44 -3.27 -1.16
CA LEU A 389 9.54 -2.31 -0.52
C LEU A 389 10.37 -1.24 0.21
N SER A 390 10.22 0.02 -0.20
CA SER A 390 10.95 1.15 0.37
C SER A 390 10.06 1.94 1.33
N MET A 391 10.56 2.17 2.54
CA MET A 391 9.93 2.98 3.59
C MET A 391 10.88 4.08 4.04
N ARG A 392 10.36 5.11 4.72
CA ARG A 392 11.11 6.25 5.24
C ARG A 392 10.63 6.62 6.64
N ASP A 393 11.57 7.03 7.50
CA ASP A 393 11.28 7.62 8.82
C ASP A 393 11.28 9.17 8.78
N GLY A 394 11.39 9.73 7.58
CA GLY A 394 11.60 11.17 7.32
C GLY A 394 12.98 11.46 6.73
N VAL A 395 14.02 10.77 7.19
CA VAL A 395 15.42 11.00 6.78
C VAL A 395 16.00 9.75 6.13
N ASN A 396 15.89 8.61 6.80
CA ASN A 396 16.48 7.34 6.39
C ASN A 396 15.57 6.59 5.42
N LYS A 397 16.18 5.87 4.46
CA LYS A 397 15.50 4.93 3.58
C LYS A 397 15.66 3.51 4.12
N ILE A 398 14.54 2.89 4.48
CA ILE A 398 14.47 1.50 4.93
C ILE A 398 14.02 0.64 3.73
N ARG A 399 14.69 -0.48 3.46
CA ARG A 399 14.32 -1.40 2.37
C ARG A 399 14.05 -2.80 2.91
N VAL A 400 12.87 -3.34 2.62
CA VAL A 400 12.50 -4.72 2.90
C VAL A 400 12.38 -5.48 1.59
N SER A 401 13.12 -6.59 1.47
CA SER A 401 13.07 -7.46 0.29
C SER A 401 12.01 -8.56 0.48
N ILE A 402 11.08 -8.60 -0.48
CA ILE A 402 10.01 -9.59 -0.60
C ILE A 402 10.35 -10.43 -1.83
N SER A 403 10.37 -11.76 -1.67
CA SER A 403 10.92 -12.64 -2.70
C SER A 403 10.13 -13.93 -2.85
N ILE A 404 10.00 -14.40 -4.10
CA ILE A 404 9.43 -15.71 -4.45
C ILE A 404 10.54 -16.56 -5.07
N PRO A 405 10.81 -17.79 -4.58
CA PRO A 405 11.88 -18.63 -5.12
C PRO A 405 11.68 -18.91 -6.60
N GLU A 406 12.78 -19.00 -7.34
CA GLU A 406 12.75 -19.27 -8.78
C GLU A 406 12.05 -20.59 -9.12
N ALA A 407 12.23 -21.64 -8.30
CA ALA A 407 11.54 -22.91 -8.47
C ALA A 407 10.01 -22.76 -8.39
N ASP A 408 9.51 -21.91 -7.49
CA ASP A 408 8.08 -21.62 -7.37
C ASP A 408 7.61 -20.76 -8.55
N VAL A 409 8.38 -19.75 -8.95
CA VAL A 409 8.09 -18.90 -10.12
C VAL A 409 7.95 -19.73 -11.40
N ASN A 410 8.89 -20.64 -11.64
CA ASN A 410 8.90 -21.48 -12.84
C ASN A 410 7.79 -22.53 -12.81
N SER A 411 7.60 -23.22 -11.68
CA SER A 411 6.57 -24.27 -11.56
C SER A 411 5.15 -23.70 -11.59
N MET A 412 4.93 -22.50 -11.02
CA MET A 412 3.63 -21.84 -10.93
C MET A 412 3.37 -20.85 -12.08
N GLN A 413 4.33 -20.67 -13.00
CA GLN A 413 4.26 -19.73 -14.12
C GLN A 413 3.93 -18.29 -13.68
N ILE A 414 4.61 -17.82 -12.64
CA ILE A 414 4.36 -16.50 -12.06
C ILE A 414 4.96 -15.41 -12.99
N PRO A 415 4.17 -14.41 -13.42
CA PRO A 415 4.67 -13.30 -14.22
C PRO A 415 5.48 -12.31 -13.38
N ASN A 416 6.22 -11.43 -14.06
CA ASN A 416 6.98 -10.37 -13.38
C ASN A 416 6.08 -9.31 -12.77
N ASN A 417 4.95 -9.03 -13.41
CA ASN A 417 4.04 -7.96 -13.04
C ASN A 417 2.80 -8.53 -12.36
N GLY A 418 2.32 -7.86 -11.33
CA GLY A 418 1.09 -8.23 -10.63
C GLY A 418 0.84 -7.35 -9.42
N PHE A 419 0.09 -7.88 -8.47
CA PHE A 419 -0.26 -7.19 -7.24
C PHE A 419 0.34 -7.88 -6.03
N LEU A 420 0.98 -7.09 -5.19
CA LEU A 420 1.33 -7.52 -3.86
C LEU A 420 0.20 -7.17 -2.90
N ILE A 421 -0.28 -8.18 -2.19
CA ILE A 421 -1.34 -8.03 -1.19
C ILE A 421 -0.75 -8.31 0.18
N PHE A 422 -0.95 -7.40 1.12
CA PHE A 422 -0.67 -7.60 2.53
C PHE A 422 -1.99 -7.78 3.27
N GLU A 423 -2.03 -8.77 4.15
CA GLU A 423 -3.19 -9.10 4.98
C GLU A 423 -2.76 -8.96 6.44
N ILE A 424 -3.27 -7.97 7.16
CA ILE A 424 -2.96 -7.75 8.58
C ILE A 424 -4.18 -8.11 9.40
N MET A 425 -4.03 -9.05 10.33
CA MET A 425 -5.12 -9.52 11.19
C MET A 425 -5.57 -8.41 12.16
N ASP A 426 -6.86 -8.05 12.10
CA ASP A 426 -7.39 -6.90 12.86
C ASP A 426 -7.37 -7.14 14.39
N ASN A 427 -7.33 -8.41 14.81
CA ASN A 427 -7.26 -8.82 16.21
C ASN A 427 -5.83 -9.13 16.70
N GLY A 428 -4.82 -8.89 15.86
CA GLY A 428 -3.41 -9.17 16.18
C GLY A 428 -3.05 -10.65 16.33
N GLN A 429 -3.97 -11.58 16.05
CA GLN A 429 -3.67 -13.01 16.07
C GLN A 429 -2.81 -13.42 14.88
N PRO A 430 -2.10 -14.57 14.95
CA PRO A 430 -1.37 -15.09 13.81
C PRO A 430 -2.28 -15.27 12.58
N HIS A 431 -1.81 -14.78 11.43
CA HIS A 431 -2.42 -15.02 10.14
C HIS A 431 -2.41 -16.53 9.84
N PRO A 432 -3.42 -17.11 9.18
CA PRO A 432 -3.40 -18.52 8.79
C PRO A 432 -2.20 -18.90 7.92
N ASN A 433 -1.72 -17.94 7.13
CA ASN A 433 -0.54 -18.06 6.28
C ASN A 433 0.45 -16.90 6.56
N PRO A 434 1.22 -16.92 7.66
CA PRO A 434 2.09 -15.81 8.00
C PRO A 434 3.23 -15.64 6.98
N TRP A 435 3.61 -14.39 6.70
CA TRP A 435 4.83 -14.08 5.97
C TRP A 435 6.07 -14.47 6.78
N ILE A 436 6.06 -14.15 8.08
CA ILE A 436 7.05 -14.59 9.06
C ILE A 436 6.36 -15.44 10.10
N ARG A 437 6.94 -16.61 10.36
CA ARG A 437 6.44 -17.58 11.34
C ARG A 437 7.38 -17.56 12.54
N CYS A 438 7.01 -16.79 13.56
CA CYS A 438 7.82 -16.59 14.76
C CYS A 438 7.25 -17.34 15.97
N PRO A 439 8.10 -17.63 16.99
CA PRO A 439 7.61 -18.16 18.25
C PRO A 439 6.72 -17.15 18.97
N ALA A 440 5.84 -17.65 19.84
CA ALA A 440 4.96 -16.80 20.65
C ALA A 440 5.68 -16.01 21.74
N VAL A 441 6.88 -16.46 22.14
CA VAL A 441 7.66 -15.91 23.25
C VAL A 441 9.04 -15.53 22.74
N GLY A 442 9.47 -14.30 23.04
CA GLY A 442 10.75 -13.75 22.58
C GLY A 442 11.08 -12.42 23.28
N PRO A 443 12.00 -11.62 22.73
CA PRO A 443 12.53 -10.42 23.41
C PRO A 443 11.50 -9.31 23.71
N PHE A 444 10.34 -9.31 23.05
CA PHE A 444 9.27 -8.31 23.23
C PHE A 444 7.97 -8.97 23.68
N GLU A 445 7.14 -8.27 24.46
CA GLU A 445 5.89 -8.83 25.01
C GLU A 445 4.91 -9.27 23.90
N ASP A 446 4.93 -8.60 22.75
CA ASP A 446 4.11 -8.84 21.57
C ASP A 446 4.89 -9.53 20.44
N PHE A 447 5.90 -10.35 20.76
CA PHE A 447 6.78 -10.98 19.75
C PHE A 447 6.03 -11.76 18.66
N ILE A 448 4.85 -12.31 18.99
CA ILE A 448 4.02 -13.04 18.02
C ILE A 448 3.39 -12.14 16.94
N GLN A 449 3.38 -10.82 17.11
CA GLN A 449 2.72 -9.86 16.21
C GLN A 449 3.24 -9.94 14.77
N ALA A 450 4.51 -10.26 14.57
CA ALA A 450 5.05 -10.48 13.21
C ALA A 450 4.33 -11.60 12.44
N SER A 451 3.70 -12.54 13.14
CA SER A 451 2.88 -13.60 12.52
C SER A 451 1.48 -13.12 12.11
N ALA A 452 1.04 -11.92 12.49
CA ALA A 452 -0.25 -11.35 12.08
C ALA A 452 -0.26 -10.83 10.63
N LEU A 453 0.91 -10.73 9.99
CA LEU A 453 1.07 -10.31 8.61
C LEU A 453 1.12 -11.50 7.66
N GLY A 454 0.15 -11.60 6.75
CA GLY A 454 0.20 -12.41 5.53
C GLY A 454 0.63 -11.58 4.33
N ILE A 455 1.35 -12.18 3.39
CA ILE A 455 1.66 -11.57 2.09
C ILE A 455 1.34 -12.57 0.98
N ARG A 456 0.68 -12.11 -0.08
CA ARG A 456 0.40 -12.90 -1.28
C ARG A 456 0.66 -12.08 -2.53
N PHE A 457 0.90 -12.79 -3.62
CA PHE A 457 1.03 -12.21 -4.95
C PHE A 457 -0.16 -12.64 -5.80
N GLU A 458 -0.75 -11.69 -6.53
CA GLU A 458 -1.89 -11.93 -7.43
C GLU A 458 -1.57 -11.47 -8.83
N TRP A 459 -1.97 -12.26 -9.82
CA TRP A 459 -1.81 -11.92 -11.23
C TRP A 459 -2.95 -12.46 -12.06
N TYR A 460 -3.12 -11.87 -13.24
CA TYR A 460 -4.06 -12.35 -14.22
C TYR A 460 -3.38 -13.38 -15.12
N ASN A 461 -4.00 -14.55 -15.29
CA ASN A 461 -3.54 -15.55 -16.25
C ASN A 461 -4.37 -15.43 -17.52
N GLU A 462 -3.77 -14.89 -18.58
CA GLU A 462 -4.43 -14.67 -19.87
C GLU A 462 -4.87 -15.98 -20.54
N ASN A 463 -4.08 -17.05 -20.41
CA ASN A 463 -4.37 -18.34 -21.03
C ASN A 463 -5.61 -19.00 -20.41
N GLN A 464 -5.80 -18.82 -19.10
CA GLN A 464 -6.93 -19.38 -18.36
C GLN A 464 -8.10 -18.39 -18.20
N ASN A 465 -7.88 -17.11 -18.54
CA ASN A 465 -8.83 -16.02 -18.33
C ASN A 465 -9.31 -15.92 -16.86
N THR A 466 -8.39 -16.15 -15.91
CA THR A 466 -8.68 -16.21 -14.48
C THR A 466 -7.62 -15.47 -13.67
N TRP A 467 -8.02 -14.90 -12.53
CA TRP A 467 -7.10 -14.35 -11.56
C TRP A 467 -6.53 -15.43 -10.65
N LEU A 468 -5.22 -15.41 -10.46
CA LEU A 468 -4.48 -16.38 -9.68
C LEU A 468 -3.78 -15.70 -8.51
N SER A 469 -3.58 -16.44 -7.43
CA SER A 469 -2.84 -16.00 -6.25
C SER A 469 -1.92 -17.08 -5.71
N THR A 470 -0.78 -16.67 -5.18
CA THR A 470 0.12 -17.53 -4.41
C THR A 470 0.59 -16.82 -3.15
N THR A 471 0.85 -17.59 -2.09
CA THR A 471 1.34 -16.99 -0.84
C THR A 471 2.84 -16.73 -0.91
N VAL A 472 3.27 -15.58 -0.41
CA VAL A 472 4.68 -15.22 -0.30
C VAL A 472 5.14 -15.47 1.13
N HIS A 473 6.32 -16.07 1.28
CA HIS A 473 6.89 -16.42 2.57
C HIS A 473 8.31 -15.89 2.71
N LYS A 474 8.72 -15.54 3.93
CA LYS A 474 10.11 -15.17 4.21
C LYS A 474 10.94 -16.43 4.49
N PHE A 475 11.88 -16.73 3.58
CA PHE A 475 12.82 -17.84 3.73
C PHE A 475 13.92 -17.51 4.74
N GLY A 476 14.44 -18.53 5.42
CA GLY A 476 15.72 -18.44 6.15
C GLY A 476 15.66 -18.19 7.66
N SER A 477 14.49 -18.12 8.31
CA SER A 477 14.43 -17.90 9.76
C SER A 477 15.18 -18.97 10.61
N PRO A 478 15.12 -20.29 10.32
CA PRO A 478 15.87 -21.27 11.12
C PRO A 478 17.39 -21.22 10.88
N GLY A 479 17.83 -20.96 9.64
CA GLY A 479 19.25 -20.80 9.30
C GLY A 479 19.87 -19.55 9.96
N MET A 480 19.11 -18.46 10.04
CA MET A 480 19.54 -17.23 10.72
C MET A 480 19.68 -17.42 12.23
N VAL A 481 18.81 -18.23 12.86
CA VAL A 481 18.97 -18.61 14.28
C VAL A 481 20.28 -19.36 14.50
N GLN A 482 20.71 -20.20 13.54
CA GLN A 482 21.98 -20.90 13.63
C GLN A 482 23.18 -19.95 13.52
N ILE A 483 23.16 -19.02 12.58
CA ILE A 483 24.22 -18.01 12.43
C ILE A 483 24.28 -17.15 13.69
N ALA A 484 23.14 -16.67 14.18
CA ALA A 484 23.05 -15.90 15.42
C ALA A 484 23.58 -16.66 16.64
N ALA A 485 23.32 -17.95 16.74
CA ALA A 485 23.85 -18.78 17.82
C ALA A 485 25.38 -18.94 17.73
N LYS A 486 25.94 -19.05 16.52
CA LYS A 486 27.40 -19.14 16.31
C LYS A 486 28.11 -17.81 16.58
N GLU A 487 27.51 -16.70 16.15
CA GLU A 487 28.08 -15.36 16.26
C GLU A 487 27.70 -14.65 17.56
N ASN A 488 26.91 -15.29 18.42
CA ASN A 488 26.31 -14.69 19.61
C ASN A 488 25.59 -13.36 19.32
N ASN A 489 24.87 -13.29 18.19
CA ASN A 489 24.30 -12.05 17.65
C ASN A 489 22.80 -12.18 17.35
N ILE A 490 21.97 -11.74 18.31
CA ILE A 490 20.51 -11.77 18.19
C ILE A 490 19.96 -10.83 17.11
N ARG A 491 20.74 -9.84 16.64
CA ARG A 491 20.26 -8.84 15.67
C ARG A 491 19.88 -9.45 14.32
N LEU A 492 20.51 -10.56 13.93
CA LEU A 492 20.23 -11.23 12.66
C LEU A 492 18.80 -11.79 12.58
N PRO A 493 18.36 -12.71 13.45
CA PRO A 493 16.98 -13.21 13.44
C PRO A 493 15.98 -12.10 13.80
N MET A 494 16.37 -11.13 14.62
CA MET A 494 15.54 -9.95 14.92
C MET A 494 15.30 -9.06 13.70
N SER A 495 16.25 -8.94 12.77
CA SER A 495 16.08 -8.12 11.56
C SER A 495 14.91 -8.59 10.67
N ILE A 496 14.67 -9.91 10.64
CA ILE A 496 13.54 -10.51 9.93
C ILE A 496 12.25 -10.13 10.63
N TRP A 497 12.17 -10.34 11.95
CA TRP A 497 11.01 -9.94 12.75
C TRP A 497 10.70 -8.44 12.60
N LEU A 498 11.72 -7.59 12.74
CA LEU A 498 11.61 -6.14 12.56
C LEU A 498 11.09 -5.77 11.17
N SER A 499 11.47 -6.51 10.12
CA SER A 499 10.95 -6.27 8.77
C SER A 499 9.42 -6.41 8.68
N ALA A 500 8.81 -7.39 9.37
CA ALA A 500 7.35 -7.48 9.42
C ALA A 500 6.75 -6.34 10.24
N ILE A 501 7.36 -5.99 11.37
CA ILE A 501 6.88 -4.87 12.19
C ILE A 501 6.95 -3.54 11.43
N TYR A 502 8.00 -3.30 10.64
CA TYR A 502 8.10 -2.11 9.81
C TYR A 502 7.00 -2.03 8.76
N ILE A 503 6.70 -3.17 8.10
CA ILE A 503 5.59 -3.26 7.15
C ILE A 503 4.26 -2.96 7.83
N ILE A 504 3.99 -3.59 8.98
CA ILE A 504 2.77 -3.36 9.76
C ILE A 504 2.68 -1.89 10.18
N GLN A 505 3.75 -1.31 10.74
CA GLN A 505 3.80 0.09 11.14
C GLN A 505 3.46 1.04 9.98
N ALA A 506 4.10 0.83 8.82
CA ALA A 506 3.90 1.67 7.65
C ALA A 506 2.51 1.51 7.03
N LEU A 507 1.95 0.30 7.03
CA LEU A 507 0.62 -0.04 6.48
C LEU A 507 -0.55 0.27 7.42
N GLU A 508 -0.40 0.19 8.73
CA GLU A 508 -1.43 0.58 9.70
C GLU A 508 -1.34 2.06 10.08
N GLY A 509 -0.23 2.74 9.80
CA GLY A 509 -0.02 4.14 10.15
C GLY A 509 0.28 4.34 11.63
N ILE A 510 0.99 3.39 12.22
CA ILE A 510 1.32 3.43 13.65
C ILE A 510 2.40 4.48 13.90
N VAL A 511 2.13 5.35 14.87
CA VAL A 511 3.08 6.29 15.44
C VAL A 511 3.28 5.94 16.91
N TYR A 512 4.52 5.68 17.31
CA TYR A 512 4.82 5.34 18.70
C TYR A 512 4.83 6.58 19.58
N SER A 513 3.96 6.62 20.59
CA SER A 513 3.75 7.78 21.47
C SER A 513 4.92 8.06 22.41
N ASP A 514 5.56 7.01 22.90
CA ASP A 514 6.64 6.97 23.90
C ASP A 514 7.92 6.40 23.26
N TYR A 515 8.23 6.86 22.05
CA TYR A 515 9.33 6.36 21.24
C TYR A 515 10.69 6.43 21.95
N GLN A 516 11.39 5.28 21.97
CA GLN A 516 12.75 5.17 22.48
C GLN A 516 13.74 4.91 21.33
N PRO A 517 14.66 5.85 21.02
CA PRO A 517 15.63 5.66 19.96
C PRO A 517 16.61 4.51 20.29
N ASN A 518 17.27 3.97 19.25
CA ASN A 518 18.33 2.94 19.33
C ASN A 518 17.89 1.51 19.68
N GLN A 519 16.59 1.22 19.74
CA GLN A 519 16.06 -0.14 19.93
C GLN A 519 15.77 -0.87 18.61
N GLY A 520 16.19 -0.31 17.47
CA GLY A 520 15.91 -0.87 16.14
C GLY A 520 14.47 -0.65 15.67
N PHE A 521 13.74 0.32 16.23
CA PHE A 521 12.44 0.75 15.74
C PHE A 521 12.51 2.19 15.26
N TYR A 522 11.46 2.63 14.57
CA TYR A 522 11.30 4.00 14.11
C TYR A 522 10.04 4.60 14.73
N LYS A 523 10.07 5.90 15.05
CA LYS A 523 8.89 6.60 15.61
C LYS A 523 7.68 6.49 14.68
N ARG A 524 7.93 6.63 13.38
CA ARG A 524 6.94 6.59 12.30
C ARG A 524 7.63 6.05 11.05
N LEU A 525 6.90 5.28 10.24
CA LEU A 525 7.34 4.88 8.90
C LEU A 525 6.26 5.24 7.87
N THR A 526 6.71 5.74 6.72
CA THR A 526 5.88 6.05 5.55
C THR A 526 6.47 5.41 4.31
N PHE A 527 5.73 5.34 3.21
CA PHE A 527 6.24 4.88 1.92
C PHE A 527 6.76 6.04 1.04
N GLY A 528 7.13 7.17 1.66
CA GLY A 528 7.58 8.36 0.95
C GLY A 528 6.45 9.00 0.13
N SER A 529 6.60 9.03 -1.19
CA SER A 529 5.60 9.55 -2.14
C SER A 529 4.42 8.60 -2.37
N VAL A 530 4.49 7.37 -1.86
CA VAL A 530 3.42 6.38 -1.94
C VAL A 530 2.49 6.55 -0.73
N HIS A 531 1.21 6.78 -0.97
CA HIS A 531 0.24 7.03 0.10
C HIS A 531 -0.65 5.81 0.35
N VAL A 532 -0.98 5.53 1.61
CA VAL A 532 -2.00 4.52 1.91
C VAL A 532 -3.37 5.18 1.95
N LYS A 533 -4.27 4.73 1.08
CA LYS A 533 -5.63 5.24 0.97
C LYS A 533 -6.58 4.18 1.46
N GLN A 534 -7.42 4.51 2.42
CA GLN A 534 -8.41 3.60 2.99
C GLN A 534 -9.76 3.80 2.30
N LEU A 535 -10.40 2.69 1.94
CA LEU A 535 -11.78 2.72 1.46
C LEU A 535 -12.71 2.94 2.65
N GLN A 536 -13.35 4.10 2.67
CA GLN A 536 -14.49 4.38 3.55
C GLN A 536 -15.78 4.06 2.79
N THR A 537 -16.66 3.31 3.44
CA THR A 537 -17.95 2.89 2.89
C THR A 537 -19.07 3.45 3.76
N ASP A 538 -19.98 4.21 3.18
CA ASP A 538 -21.25 4.62 3.79
C ASP A 538 -22.37 3.93 3.01
N HIS A 539 -22.87 2.80 3.52
CA HIS A 539 -23.84 2.01 2.78
C HIS A 539 -25.23 2.66 2.76
N LEU A 540 -25.51 3.55 3.72
CA LEU A 540 -26.78 4.28 3.82
C LEU A 540 -26.87 5.39 2.78
N LYS A 541 -25.82 6.20 2.63
CA LYS A 541 -25.73 7.24 1.58
C LYS A 541 -25.32 6.66 0.24
N GLN A 542 -24.98 5.37 0.20
CA GLN A 542 -24.45 4.69 -0.97
C GLN A 542 -23.17 5.34 -1.50
N THR A 543 -22.38 5.96 -0.63
CA THR A 543 -21.14 6.63 -1.01
C THR A 543 -19.92 5.80 -0.62
N TYR A 544 -18.89 5.91 -1.44
CA TYR A 544 -17.60 5.29 -1.20
C TYR A 544 -16.56 6.37 -1.41
N GLN A 545 -15.63 6.48 -0.47
CA GLN A 545 -14.60 7.49 -0.52
C GLN A 545 -13.25 6.87 -0.19
N TRP A 546 -12.25 7.20 -1.00
CA TRP A 546 -10.86 6.96 -0.64
C TRP A 546 -10.39 8.10 0.25
N ILE A 547 -10.18 7.80 1.51
CA ILE A 547 -9.64 8.75 2.48
C ILE A 547 -8.16 8.45 2.72
N HIS A 548 -7.41 9.47 3.16
CA HIS A 548 -6.09 9.19 3.73
C HIS A 548 -6.26 8.29 4.95
N ARG A 549 -5.47 7.21 5.00
CA ARG A 549 -5.47 6.36 6.19
C ARG A 549 -5.02 7.20 7.40
N PRO A 550 -5.81 7.25 8.49
CA PRO A 550 -5.44 8.00 9.68
C PRO A 550 -4.19 7.41 10.35
N GLU A 551 -3.53 8.22 11.18
CA GLU A 551 -2.48 7.74 12.05
C GLU A 551 -3.06 7.14 13.32
N ILE A 552 -2.42 6.08 13.81
CA ILE A 552 -2.81 5.38 15.03
C ILE A 552 -1.68 5.57 16.04
N LEU A 553 -1.98 6.21 17.16
CA LEU A 553 -1.05 6.28 18.28
C LEU A 553 -1.04 4.93 19.00
N ARG A 554 0.14 4.33 19.15
CA ARG A 554 0.33 3.13 19.98
C ARG A 554 1.52 3.31 20.93
N PRO A 555 1.51 2.65 22.09
CA PRO A 555 2.69 2.54 22.93
C PRO A 555 3.85 1.87 22.18
N PHE A 556 5.08 2.22 22.54
CA PHE A 556 6.29 1.62 22.03
C PHE A 556 6.37 0.13 22.42
N PRO A 557 6.86 -0.77 21.53
CA PRO A 557 6.94 -2.19 21.84
C PRO A 557 7.76 -2.45 23.10
N LYS A 558 7.15 -3.13 24.07
CA LYS A 558 7.73 -3.33 25.40
C LYS A 558 8.68 -4.52 25.39
N ILE A 559 9.90 -4.30 25.87
CA ILE A 559 10.87 -5.39 26.11
C ILE A 559 10.28 -6.31 27.18
N ALA A 560 10.19 -7.61 26.85
CA ALA A 560 9.69 -8.60 27.79
C ALA A 560 10.69 -8.80 28.92
N THR A 561 10.21 -8.89 30.16
CA THR A 561 11.04 -9.36 31.26
C THR A 561 11.13 -10.89 31.22
N TRP A 562 12.18 -11.45 31.83
CA TRP A 562 12.29 -12.91 31.96
C TRP A 562 11.04 -13.52 32.62
N GLN A 563 10.56 -12.92 33.71
CA GLN A 563 9.36 -13.39 34.42
C GLN A 563 8.10 -13.34 33.55
N TYR A 564 7.96 -12.31 32.71
CA TYR A 564 6.87 -12.23 31.74
C TYR A 564 6.93 -13.41 30.76
N ASN A 565 8.09 -13.63 30.14
CA ASN A 565 8.28 -14.72 29.17
C ASN A 565 8.14 -16.10 29.80
N PHE A 566 8.61 -16.27 31.04
CA PHE A 566 8.40 -17.50 31.81
C PHE A 566 6.91 -17.77 32.04
N SER A 567 6.18 -16.78 32.55
CA SER A 567 4.74 -16.90 32.82
C SER A 567 3.96 -17.17 31.53
N LEU A 568 4.34 -16.52 30.43
CA LEU A 568 3.71 -16.71 29.12
C LEU A 568 4.00 -18.11 28.54
N MET A 569 5.24 -18.62 28.69
CA MET A 569 5.60 -19.98 28.31
C MET A 569 4.79 -21.00 29.10
N VAL A 570 4.71 -20.86 30.43
CA VAL A 570 3.95 -21.77 31.30
C VAL A 570 2.49 -21.76 30.90
N LYS A 571 1.89 -20.57 30.76
CA LYS A 571 0.48 -20.41 30.38
C LYS A 571 0.14 -21.05 29.04
N ARG A 572 1.05 -20.97 28.05
CA ARG A 572 0.77 -21.44 26.68
C ARG A 572 1.12 -22.91 26.44
N PHE A 573 2.14 -23.43 27.12
CA PHE A 573 2.75 -24.70 26.73
C PHE A 573 2.96 -25.68 27.89
N SER A 574 2.84 -25.26 29.16
CA SER A 574 3.00 -26.22 30.27
C SER A 574 1.88 -27.23 30.27
N SER A 575 2.24 -28.51 30.38
CA SER A 575 1.30 -29.63 30.47
C SER A 575 1.96 -30.80 31.20
N LEU A 576 1.22 -31.90 31.41
CA LEU A 576 1.80 -33.15 31.94
C LEU A 576 2.92 -33.71 31.06
N SER A 577 2.96 -33.35 29.78
CA SER A 577 3.94 -33.84 28.80
C SER A 577 5.00 -32.80 28.44
N THR A 578 4.84 -31.54 28.86
CA THR A 578 5.75 -30.42 28.56
C THR A 578 6.18 -29.70 29.82
N PHE A 579 7.46 -29.89 30.16
CA PHE A 579 8.09 -29.26 31.30
C PHE A 579 8.74 -27.93 30.91
N ILE A 580 8.52 -26.92 31.74
CA ILE A 580 9.21 -25.62 31.68
C ILE A 580 9.85 -25.40 33.06
N PRO A 581 11.19 -25.38 33.14
CA PRO A 581 11.86 -25.32 34.42
C PRO A 581 11.75 -23.95 35.08
N HIS A 582 11.27 -23.94 36.32
CA HIS A 582 11.05 -22.74 37.13
C HIS A 582 12.33 -22.26 37.85
N GLU A 583 13.34 -23.12 37.99
CA GLU A 583 14.60 -22.87 38.70
C GLU A 583 15.79 -23.58 37.99
N PRO A 584 17.06 -23.26 38.32
CA PRO A 584 18.23 -23.91 37.76
C PRO A 584 18.17 -25.42 37.98
N VAL A 585 17.86 -26.14 36.91
CA VAL A 585 17.72 -27.59 36.88
C VAL A 585 19.11 -28.22 36.84
N ASN A 586 19.41 -29.27 37.60
CA ASN A 586 20.64 -30.02 37.30
C ASN A 586 20.34 -30.86 36.04
N HIS A 587 20.84 -30.43 34.87
CA HIS A 587 20.45 -30.86 33.51
C HIS A 587 20.18 -32.37 33.30
N LEU A 588 20.74 -33.27 34.11
CA LEU A 588 20.51 -34.73 34.03
C LEU A 588 19.53 -35.27 35.08
N ALA A 589 19.48 -34.72 36.30
CA ALA A 589 18.75 -35.30 37.43
C ALA A 589 17.24 -35.00 37.41
N ASP A 590 16.83 -33.83 36.93
CA ASP A 590 15.41 -33.46 36.90
C ASP A 590 14.73 -33.79 35.56
N ILE A 591 15.50 -33.92 34.46
CA ILE A 591 15.00 -34.60 33.25
C ILE A 591 14.63 -36.05 33.60
N ASN A 592 15.39 -36.70 34.49
CA ASN A 592 15.08 -38.03 35.02
C ASN A 592 13.83 -38.06 35.93
N ARG A 593 13.41 -36.93 36.55
CA ARG A 593 12.21 -36.85 37.41
C ARG A 593 10.90 -36.68 36.64
N TYR A 594 10.95 -36.26 35.36
CA TYR A 594 9.73 -35.99 34.57
C TYR A 594 9.14 -37.23 33.89
N ASN A 595 9.63 -38.42 34.25
CA ASN A 595 9.05 -39.71 33.89
C ASN A 595 8.15 -40.16 35.06
N PRO A 596 6.82 -40.03 35.00
CA PRO A 596 5.94 -40.58 36.02
C PRO A 596 6.06 -42.10 35.96
N ALA A 597 6.02 -42.75 37.11
CA ALA A 597 6.20 -44.19 37.31
C ALA A 597 5.09 -45.09 36.71
N GLY A 598 4.57 -44.78 35.52
CA GLY A 598 3.45 -45.48 34.88
C GLY A 598 3.81 -46.28 33.62
N ASP A 599 4.86 -45.93 32.89
CA ASP A 599 5.22 -46.64 31.65
C ASP A 599 6.25 -47.74 31.91
N ASN A 600 5.76 -48.91 32.33
CA ASN A 600 6.50 -50.17 32.43
C ASN A 600 6.87 -50.77 31.06
N LYS A 601 7.37 -49.95 30.13
CA LYS A 601 8.08 -50.44 28.95
C LYS A 601 9.53 -50.00 29.06
N PRO A 602 10.50 -50.93 29.08
CA PRO A 602 11.92 -50.60 28.96
C PRO A 602 12.18 -50.23 27.50
N LEU A 603 11.61 -49.13 27.04
CA LEU A 603 12.12 -48.44 25.87
C LEU A 603 13.44 -47.84 26.33
N ARG A 604 14.53 -48.15 25.62
CA ARG A 604 15.75 -47.35 25.66
C ARG A 604 15.37 -45.92 25.24
N VAL A 605 14.86 -45.10 26.17
CA VAL A 605 14.55 -43.70 25.92
C VAL A 605 15.89 -43.03 25.71
N GLN A 606 16.27 -42.81 24.44
CA GLN A 606 17.41 -41.97 24.11
C GLN A 606 17.14 -40.59 24.70
N PHE A 607 17.87 -40.26 25.77
CA PHE A 607 17.72 -38.99 26.47
C PHE A 607 17.90 -37.84 25.49
N ARG A 608 16.94 -36.91 25.51
CA ARG A 608 16.98 -35.75 24.64
C ARG A 608 17.89 -34.70 25.26
N THR A 609 19.04 -34.45 24.64
CA THR A 609 20.05 -33.47 25.10
C THR A 609 19.76 -32.02 24.70
N LYS A 610 18.61 -31.77 24.06
CA LYS A 610 18.25 -30.45 23.51
C LYS A 610 16.84 -30.03 23.90
N CYS A 611 16.61 -28.76 24.21
CA CYS A 611 15.27 -28.24 24.45
C CYS A 611 14.38 -28.20 23.18
N ASP A 612 13.09 -27.92 23.34
CA ASP A 612 12.09 -27.76 22.27
C ASP A 612 12.54 -26.78 21.20
N PHE A 613 12.90 -25.55 21.56
CA PHE A 613 13.34 -24.56 20.59
C PHE A 613 14.53 -25.01 19.74
N CYS A 614 15.55 -25.60 20.37
CA CYS A 614 16.76 -26.04 19.67
C CYS A 614 16.51 -27.20 18.71
N ILE A 615 15.64 -28.16 19.07
CA ILE A 615 15.29 -29.25 18.14
C ILE A 615 14.43 -28.73 17.00
N LEU A 616 13.37 -27.98 17.34
CA LEU A 616 12.35 -27.55 16.38
C LEU A 616 12.88 -26.49 15.40
N SER A 617 13.88 -25.70 15.81
CA SER A 617 14.55 -24.74 14.93
C SER A 617 15.72 -25.35 14.14
N SER A 618 16.07 -26.62 14.35
CA SER A 618 17.18 -27.26 13.64
C SER A 618 16.75 -27.67 12.23
N THR A 619 17.08 -26.86 11.21
CA THR A 619 17.18 -27.35 9.83
C THR A 619 18.48 -28.19 9.69
N PRO A 620 18.84 -28.87 8.57
CA PRO A 620 19.57 -30.15 8.61
C PRO A 620 20.96 -30.13 9.31
N HIS A 621 21.50 -28.96 9.63
CA HIS A 621 22.64 -28.77 10.52
C HIS A 621 22.19 -28.47 11.95
N HIS A 622 22.38 -29.43 12.84
CA HIS A 622 22.09 -29.40 14.27
C HIS A 622 22.38 -28.06 14.97
N LEU A 623 21.37 -27.44 15.59
CA LEU A 623 21.58 -26.33 16.55
C LEU A 623 22.16 -26.88 17.86
N PRO A 624 23.27 -26.33 18.39
CA PRO A 624 23.78 -26.72 19.70
C PRO A 624 22.83 -26.24 20.81
N CYS A 625 22.56 -27.10 21.79
CA CYS A 625 21.80 -26.73 22.99
C CYS A 625 22.77 -26.72 24.17
N ILE A 626 23.64 -25.71 24.20
CA ILE A 626 24.70 -25.56 25.21
C ILE A 626 24.16 -24.70 26.36
N PRO A 627 24.34 -25.10 27.64
CA PRO A 627 23.99 -24.28 28.78
C PRO A 627 24.67 -22.90 28.74
N ASP A 628 23.93 -21.84 29.03
CA ASP A 628 24.47 -20.50 29.19
C ASP A 628 24.84 -20.24 30.64
N ASN A 629 26.10 -20.54 30.98
CA ASN A 629 26.62 -20.31 32.33
C ASN A 629 26.73 -18.82 32.70
N SER A 630 26.57 -17.91 31.73
CA SER A 630 26.59 -16.46 31.94
C SER A 630 25.21 -15.85 32.16
N SER A 631 24.14 -16.65 32.00
CA SER A 631 22.78 -16.15 32.13
C SER A 631 22.45 -15.84 33.60
N PRO A 632 21.94 -14.63 33.92
CA PRO A 632 21.46 -14.32 35.27
C PRO A 632 20.17 -15.06 35.63
N TYR A 633 19.57 -15.79 34.67
CA TYR A 633 18.25 -16.41 34.78
C TYR A 633 18.29 -17.93 35.05
N GLY A 634 19.46 -18.52 35.30
CA GLY A 634 19.63 -19.95 35.60
C GLY A 634 20.04 -20.82 34.38
N GLN A 635 19.89 -22.15 34.49
CA GLN A 635 20.26 -23.10 33.41
C GLN A 635 19.29 -23.05 32.21
N VAL A 636 19.44 -22.01 31.40
CA VAL A 636 18.87 -21.87 30.05
C VAL A 636 19.97 -22.16 29.03
N CYS A 637 19.65 -22.66 27.83
CA CYS A 637 20.66 -22.76 26.78
C CYS A 637 20.97 -21.38 26.17
N MET A 638 22.18 -21.19 25.65
CA MET A 638 22.64 -19.93 25.03
C MET A 638 21.63 -19.38 24.02
N ILE A 639 21.02 -20.25 23.21
CA ILE A 639 20.03 -19.83 22.21
C ILE A 639 18.77 -19.28 22.89
N CYS A 640 18.21 -19.98 23.88
CA CYS A 640 17.00 -19.51 24.56
C CYS A 640 17.28 -18.24 25.40
N SER A 641 18.48 -18.14 25.98
CA SER A 641 18.97 -16.93 26.67
C SER A 641 19.02 -15.73 25.72
N LEU A 642 19.57 -15.90 24.51
CA LEU A 642 19.62 -14.87 23.46
C LEU A 642 18.23 -14.34 23.06
N PHE A 643 17.20 -15.18 23.09
CA PHE A 643 15.82 -14.78 22.82
C PHE A 643 15.04 -14.38 24.08
N ASN A 644 15.72 -14.29 25.24
CA ASN A 644 15.13 -13.95 26.54
C ASN A 644 13.95 -14.86 26.94
N ARG A 645 14.05 -16.17 26.70
CA ARG A 645 12.96 -17.13 26.97
C ARG A 645 13.47 -18.38 27.70
N PRO A 646 12.66 -19.04 28.54
CA PRO A 646 13.06 -20.30 29.17
C PRO A 646 13.14 -21.44 28.16
N CYS A 647 13.97 -22.45 28.48
CA CYS A 647 13.92 -23.73 27.79
C CYS A 647 12.58 -24.45 28.07
N SER A 648 12.21 -25.37 27.17
CA SER A 648 11.04 -26.25 27.31
C SER A 648 11.45 -27.65 26.91
N PHE A 649 10.86 -28.65 27.56
CA PHE A 649 11.15 -30.05 27.32
C PHE A 649 9.84 -30.84 27.24
N THR A 650 9.44 -31.13 26.01
CA THR A 650 8.31 -32.02 25.73
C THR A 650 8.81 -33.45 25.57
N ARG A 651 8.07 -34.41 26.13
CA ARG A 651 8.35 -35.84 25.98
C ARG A 651 8.39 -36.22 24.48
N PRO A 652 9.32 -37.10 24.04
CA PRO A 652 9.54 -37.33 22.61
C PRO A 652 8.31 -37.80 21.83
N ALA A 653 7.48 -38.68 22.40
CA ALA A 653 6.30 -39.20 21.72
C ALA A 653 5.25 -38.10 21.53
N GLU A 654 4.98 -37.31 22.57
CA GLU A 654 4.01 -36.23 22.56
C GLU A 654 4.49 -35.01 21.77
N LEU A 655 5.81 -34.77 21.68
CA LEU A 655 6.35 -33.71 20.83
C LEU A 655 5.96 -33.90 19.37
N ILE A 656 5.93 -35.14 18.90
CA ILE A 656 5.57 -35.48 17.52
C ILE A 656 4.12 -35.12 17.25
N GLU A 657 3.22 -35.44 18.18
CA GLU A 657 1.81 -35.09 18.08
C GLU A 657 1.57 -33.58 18.17
N LEU A 658 2.19 -32.93 19.15
CA LEU A 658 2.00 -31.50 19.42
C LEU A 658 2.66 -30.59 18.39
N TRP A 659 3.68 -31.08 17.66
CA TRP A 659 4.31 -30.40 16.53
C TRP A 659 3.63 -30.73 15.20
N GLY A 660 3.40 -32.03 14.95
CA GLY A 660 2.90 -32.59 13.70
C GLY A 660 3.88 -33.61 13.09
N GLN A 661 3.33 -34.59 12.37
CA GLN A 661 4.07 -35.74 11.81
C GLN A 661 3.99 -35.85 10.28
N GLU A 662 3.49 -34.82 9.61
CA GLU A 662 3.35 -34.81 8.15
C GLU A 662 4.71 -34.79 7.43
N THR A 663 4.76 -35.40 6.24
CA THR A 663 5.93 -35.34 5.36
C THR A 663 5.92 -34.07 4.49
N PRO A 664 7.09 -33.49 4.15
CA PRO A 664 8.45 -33.91 4.51
C PRO A 664 8.78 -33.67 5.99
N THR A 665 9.67 -34.48 6.55
CA THR A 665 10.12 -34.33 7.94
C THR A 665 11.27 -33.33 8.05
N LEU A 666 11.41 -32.72 9.24
CA LEU A 666 12.44 -31.75 9.59
C LEU A 666 13.85 -32.34 9.53
N HIS A 667 13.99 -33.64 9.82
CA HIS A 667 15.24 -34.38 9.69
C HIS A 667 14.94 -35.84 9.25
N PRO A 668 15.78 -36.48 8.41
CA PRO A 668 15.55 -37.86 7.96
C PRO A 668 15.42 -38.90 9.08
N LYS A 669 15.94 -38.58 10.26
CA LYS A 669 15.93 -39.44 11.46
C LYS A 669 14.88 -39.06 12.51
N THR A 670 14.04 -38.05 12.27
CA THR A 670 12.97 -37.65 13.19
C THR A 670 11.62 -37.65 12.47
N PRO A 671 10.54 -38.08 13.12
CA PRO A 671 9.19 -38.03 12.54
C PRO A 671 8.52 -36.65 12.72
N LEU A 672 9.28 -35.60 13.01
CA LEU A 672 8.77 -34.24 13.17
C LEU A 672 8.56 -33.60 11.80
N SER A 673 7.36 -33.06 11.54
CA SER A 673 7.05 -32.39 10.28
C SER A 673 7.94 -31.17 10.02
N LEU A 674 8.33 -30.95 8.78
CA LEU A 674 8.92 -29.69 8.34
C LEU A 674 7.90 -28.54 8.37
N TYR A 675 6.61 -28.88 8.23
CA TYR A 675 5.48 -27.97 8.19
C TYR A 675 4.51 -28.26 9.35
N PRO A 676 4.81 -27.82 10.58
CA PRO A 676 4.00 -28.16 11.74
C PRO A 676 2.60 -27.54 11.70
N THR A 677 1.61 -28.36 12.06
CA THR A 677 0.20 -27.97 12.17
C THR A 677 -0.29 -27.98 13.62
N GLY A 678 0.47 -28.59 14.53
CA GLY A 678 0.14 -28.69 15.95
C GLY A 678 0.36 -27.40 16.75
N PRO A 679 -0.11 -27.36 18.01
CA PRO A 679 -0.02 -26.17 18.87
C PRO A 679 1.43 -25.76 19.20
N HIS A 680 2.38 -26.70 19.20
CA HIS A 680 3.79 -26.43 19.48
C HIS A 680 4.54 -25.75 18.33
N ARG A 681 3.90 -25.49 17.18
CA ARG A 681 4.50 -24.67 16.11
C ARG A 681 4.97 -23.31 16.61
N PHE A 682 4.27 -22.75 17.61
CA PHE A 682 4.62 -21.47 18.22
C PHE A 682 5.74 -21.52 19.27
N LEU A 683 6.35 -22.70 19.48
CA LEU A 683 7.55 -22.79 20.30
C LEU A 683 8.80 -22.32 19.57
N ALA A 684 8.82 -22.33 18.23
CA ALA A 684 10.00 -22.07 17.41
C ALA A 684 9.67 -21.26 16.15
N PHE A 685 10.69 -20.91 15.38
CA PHE A 685 10.48 -20.50 13.98
C PHE A 685 10.16 -21.75 13.16
N TYR A 686 9.15 -21.67 12.29
CA TYR A 686 8.68 -22.82 11.53
C TYR A 686 8.43 -22.49 10.06
N LEU A 687 8.27 -23.52 9.23
CA LEU A 687 7.82 -23.39 7.84
C LEU A 687 6.34 -23.80 7.75
N VAL A 688 5.62 -23.34 6.73
CA VAL A 688 4.31 -23.89 6.36
C VAL A 688 4.39 -24.27 4.90
N ARG A 689 3.67 -25.33 4.54
CA ARG A 689 3.60 -25.82 3.17
C ARG A 689 3.02 -24.72 2.27
N SER A 690 3.68 -24.45 1.14
CA SER A 690 3.13 -23.54 0.14
C SER A 690 1.74 -24.06 -0.27
N GLN A 691 0.75 -23.16 -0.26
CA GLN A 691 -0.62 -23.49 -0.62
C GLN A 691 -0.86 -23.62 -2.13
N GLY A 692 0.21 -23.51 -2.93
CA GLY A 692 0.16 -23.53 -4.38
C GLY A 692 -0.54 -22.30 -4.96
N VAL A 693 -0.80 -22.37 -6.26
CA VAL A 693 -1.60 -21.37 -6.96
C VAL A 693 -3.09 -21.62 -6.70
N ARG A 694 -3.83 -20.57 -6.42
CA ARG A 694 -5.28 -20.61 -6.23
C ARG A 694 -5.97 -19.59 -7.10
N GLU A 695 -7.13 -19.95 -7.63
CA GLU A 695 -8.01 -19.00 -8.29
C GLU A 695 -8.58 -18.01 -7.27
N VAL A 696 -8.61 -16.74 -7.64
CA VAL A 696 -9.19 -15.66 -6.84
C VAL A 696 -10.12 -14.83 -7.72
N GLN A 697 -11.05 -14.11 -7.09
CA GLN A 697 -11.91 -13.18 -7.83
C GLN A 697 -11.09 -12.01 -8.37
N GLU A 698 -11.57 -11.42 -9.46
CA GLU A 698 -11.02 -10.19 -10.00
C GLU A 698 -10.90 -9.11 -8.91
N PRO A 699 -9.75 -8.41 -8.82
CA PRO A 699 -9.58 -7.28 -7.93
C PRO A 699 -10.74 -6.29 -8.10
N ARG A 700 -11.50 -6.05 -7.02
CA ARG A 700 -12.62 -5.10 -7.03
C ARG A 700 -12.19 -3.78 -7.65
N GLU A 701 -11.00 -3.29 -7.31
CA GLU A 701 -10.42 -2.03 -7.76
C GLU A 701 -10.21 -1.96 -9.29
N LYS A 702 -10.00 -3.10 -9.99
CA LYS A 702 -10.02 -3.14 -11.47
C LYS A 702 -11.45 -2.96 -11.99
N ALA A 703 -12.42 -3.64 -11.39
CA ALA A 703 -13.84 -3.40 -11.66
C ALA A 703 -14.32 -1.97 -11.28
N LEU A 704 -13.55 -1.24 -10.47
CA LEU A 704 -13.78 0.17 -10.12
C LEU A 704 -13.10 1.17 -11.06
N GLY A 705 -12.39 0.71 -12.10
CA GLY A 705 -11.64 1.57 -13.02
C GLY A 705 -10.47 2.31 -12.36
N LEU A 706 -10.05 1.90 -11.16
CA LEU A 706 -8.94 2.49 -10.40
C LEU A 706 -7.57 1.97 -10.85
N PHE A 707 -7.57 0.77 -11.42
CA PHE A 707 -6.42 0.15 -12.07
C PHE A 707 -6.74 0.01 -13.56
N GLN A 708 -6.17 0.89 -14.38
CA GLN A 708 -6.04 0.60 -15.81
C GLN A 708 -4.87 -0.36 -16.00
N ASP A 709 -4.97 -1.29 -16.94
CA ASP A 709 -3.91 -2.27 -17.29
C ASP A 709 -2.56 -1.58 -17.62
N GLN A 710 -2.56 -0.27 -17.86
CA GLN A 710 -1.39 0.59 -18.03
C GLN A 710 -0.51 0.76 -16.79
N GLN A 711 -1.03 0.62 -15.56
CA GLN A 711 -0.20 0.72 -14.35
C GLN A 711 0.84 -0.41 -14.27
N MET A 712 0.61 -1.53 -14.97
CA MET A 712 1.55 -2.67 -15.04
C MET A 712 2.61 -2.48 -16.12
N ALA A 713 2.28 -1.77 -17.22
CA ALA A 713 3.19 -1.53 -18.35
C ALA A 713 4.23 -0.43 -18.05
N ILE A 714 3.89 0.55 -17.20
CA ILE A 714 4.78 1.68 -16.86
C ILE A 714 5.86 1.27 -15.84
N LEU A 715 5.67 0.17 -15.09
CA LEU A 715 6.65 -0.31 -14.12
C LEU A 715 7.93 -0.87 -14.75
N ASP A 716 7.92 -1.16 -16.05
CA ASP A 716 9.10 -1.57 -16.82
C ASP A 716 10.02 -0.38 -17.17
N GLU A 717 9.56 0.87 -17.06
CA GLU A 717 10.36 2.07 -17.43
C GLU A 717 11.05 2.77 -16.24
N ASP A 718 10.60 2.50 -14.99
CA ASP A 718 11.00 3.27 -13.79
C ASP A 718 12.01 2.55 -12.86
N THR A 719 12.72 1.53 -13.33
CA THR A 719 13.63 0.75 -12.46
C THR A 719 14.96 1.43 -12.10
N ASP A 720 15.29 2.58 -12.69
CA ASP A 720 16.66 3.15 -12.64
C ASP A 720 16.77 4.52 -11.96
N ASP A 721 15.98 4.80 -10.92
CA ASP A 721 16.27 5.90 -9.99
C ASP A 721 17.14 5.38 -8.81
N ASP A 722 18.45 5.31 -9.05
CA ASP A 722 19.51 5.21 -8.04
C ASP A 722 19.84 6.59 -7.41
#